data_AF-A0A095SPR2-F1
#
_entry.id   AF-A0A095SPR2-F1
#
_cell.length_a   1.000
_cell.length_b   1.000
_cell.length_c   1.000
_cell.angle_alpha   90.00
_cell.angle_beta   90.00
_cell.angle_gamma   90.00
#
_symmetry.space_group_name_H-M   'P 1'
#
loop_
_entity.id
_entity.type
_entity.pdbx_description
1 polymer ?
#
loop_
_entity_poly.entity_id
_entity_poly.type
_entity_poly.pdbx_seq_one_letter_code
_entity_poly.pdbx_strand_id
1 'polypeptide(L)'
;MNNKHLRKTRLALAVASISALGGLSLPASAVQLEFDNPDWQGRLDTTLSVGALFRTESQDSMLAATGDVVDMTKAGYGSQINKNDANNNFDTGLASLVYKITPELDLSWQGKYGMFLRGTAFYDQQIMGGGHDGGALNPAAPFPGGQDGFLRYATYSDYANNGTGDDFTSDAERYAGERARLLDAYVWGNFDVFERPLNVRIGQQVINWGEALFMQNGVNTANYFDLNALRLPGSEIKEALLPLDSFYFSYGLTYNATLEGFYQFEWKNSEDAPVGTYFSTHDAFPGKGADHVIIDGRVVAYSAAQAGLVPGPGFIEPAFANYTSSTYGSDYQYEATQVTVDRIRDKEASDGGQFGLAYRYFAENLNGTEFAVYYTRTHAKTPVVGARINQINAAGPAGAPETIDTTEYQMAYVEDQDMIGASFNTAVGNVSFAGEIAYRPNRAIINEVGDNLIQNLAGVAVNPDPRIGNFTSHCVRVELGGSCLSGTDKVQAGQLYYFYDEVDSYNASLVNIFNFGPTFGSDGLIALLELGVEHIDGLENEDLYYNSTAAILGTEADVLNGNRDGVVTSNETDDYGLDTTSWGYRAVLRADYSNVFAGVSMSPSIRIAHDVEGNSPIGGNFMEDRKAATLGVNFVYLNNLEVAMSGTTFWGADYSNKLADRNNASVSVKYSF
;
A
#
# COMPACT_ATOMS: atom_id res chain seq x y z
N MET A 1 12.10 27.16 -13.62
CA MET A 1 13.34 27.85 -13.18
C MET A 1 14.45 26.80 -13.00
N ASN A 2 15.73 27.17 -13.04
CA ASN A 2 16.85 26.21 -13.10
C ASN A 2 17.15 25.62 -11.69
N ASN A 3 16.46 24.53 -11.29
CA ASN A 3 16.53 23.87 -9.96
C ASN A 3 17.92 23.28 -9.56
N LYS A 4 18.95 23.46 -10.40
CA LYS A 4 20.30 22.91 -10.17
C LYS A 4 20.98 23.41 -8.89
N HIS A 5 20.68 24.62 -8.43
CA HIS A 5 21.25 25.15 -7.19
C HIS A 5 20.61 24.52 -5.94
N LEU A 6 19.30 24.27 -5.94
CA LEU A 6 18.59 23.62 -4.83
C LEU A 6 19.00 22.15 -4.68
N ARG A 7 19.13 21.41 -5.78
CA ARG A 7 19.59 19.99 -5.77
C ARG A 7 20.99 19.81 -5.16
N LYS A 8 21.93 20.72 -5.43
CA LYS A 8 23.29 20.68 -4.84
C LYS A 8 23.28 20.91 -3.33
N THR A 9 22.40 21.80 -2.84
CA THR A 9 22.27 22.10 -1.42
C THR A 9 21.65 20.93 -0.64
N ARG A 10 20.63 20.26 -1.21
CA ARG A 10 19.98 19.08 -0.59
C ARG A 10 20.92 17.88 -0.49
N LEU A 11 21.70 17.60 -1.54
CA LEU A 11 22.72 16.54 -1.49
C LEU A 11 23.80 16.86 -0.45
N ALA A 12 24.26 18.11 -0.36
CA ALA A 12 25.24 18.52 0.65
C ALA A 12 24.68 18.37 2.08
N LEU A 13 23.40 18.69 2.29
CA LEU A 13 22.70 18.52 3.57
C LEU A 13 22.59 17.02 3.95
N ALA A 14 22.21 16.16 3.01
CA ALA A 14 22.15 14.72 3.23
C ALA A 14 23.52 14.17 3.65
N VAL A 15 24.57 14.50 2.89
CA VAL A 15 25.95 14.07 3.18
C VAL A 15 26.42 14.60 4.54
N ALA A 16 26.15 15.87 4.85
CA ALA A 16 26.53 16.47 6.14
C ALA A 16 25.82 15.80 7.32
N SER A 17 24.51 15.52 7.18
CA SER A 17 23.70 14.91 8.24
C SER A 17 24.09 13.47 8.53
N ILE A 18 24.28 12.68 7.48
CA ILE A 18 24.77 11.29 7.56
C ILE A 18 26.17 11.26 8.20
N SER A 19 27.04 12.18 7.80
CA SER A 19 28.40 12.27 8.37
C SER A 19 28.38 12.70 9.83
N ALA A 20 27.46 13.59 10.22
CA ALA A 20 27.33 14.05 11.60
C ALA A 20 26.88 12.93 12.53
N LEU A 21 25.85 12.16 12.16
CA LEU A 21 25.40 11.01 12.97
C LEU A 21 26.42 9.87 12.94
N GLY A 22 27.03 9.60 11.78
CA GLY A 22 28.07 8.57 11.63
C GLY A 22 29.37 8.90 12.37
N GLY A 23 29.60 10.16 12.74
CA GLY A 23 30.73 10.60 13.56
C GLY A 23 30.59 10.24 15.05
N LEU A 24 29.42 9.76 15.49
CA LEU A 24 29.21 9.31 16.87
C LEU A 24 29.92 7.97 17.10
N SER A 25 31.12 8.03 17.69
CA SER A 25 31.93 6.86 18.05
C SER A 25 31.90 6.54 19.56
N LEU A 26 31.00 7.19 20.30
CA LEU A 26 30.91 6.99 21.75
C LEU A 26 30.25 5.64 22.06
N PRO A 27 30.78 4.87 23.03
CA PRO A 27 30.08 3.70 23.55
C PRO A 27 28.75 4.18 24.12
N ALA A 28 27.67 3.66 23.55
CA ALA A 28 26.33 3.90 24.03
C ALA A 28 25.95 2.82 25.03
N SER A 29 25.13 3.18 26.00
CA SER A 29 24.56 2.23 26.95
C SER A 29 23.17 2.74 27.28
N ALA A 30 22.18 1.85 27.10
CA ALA A 30 20.80 2.09 27.50
C ALA A 30 20.75 2.80 28.84
N VAL A 31 19.91 3.83 28.96
CA VAL A 31 19.76 4.54 30.23
C VAL A 31 18.99 3.62 31.18
N GLN A 32 19.74 2.92 32.03
CA GLN A 32 19.16 2.16 33.13
C GLN A 32 18.57 3.16 34.14
N LEU A 33 17.29 3.03 34.42
CA LEU A 33 16.62 3.89 35.39
C LEU A 33 16.91 3.35 36.80
N GLU A 34 17.51 4.19 37.63
CA GLU A 34 17.77 3.87 39.04
C GLU A 34 16.53 4.19 39.88
N PHE A 35 16.07 3.20 40.64
CA PHE A 35 14.97 3.34 41.59
C PHE A 35 15.44 3.06 43.01
N ASP A 36 14.96 3.84 43.98
CA ASP A 36 15.24 3.60 45.41
C ASP A 36 14.72 2.23 45.88
N ASN A 37 13.65 1.73 45.25
CA ASN A 37 13.08 0.43 45.52
C ASN A 37 13.65 -0.61 44.52
N PRO A 38 14.38 -1.63 44.99
CA PRO A 38 15.02 -2.64 44.12
C PRO A 38 14.02 -3.55 43.39
N ASP A 39 12.74 -3.52 43.78
CA ASP A 39 11.69 -4.25 43.05
C ASP A 39 11.41 -3.67 41.67
N TRP A 40 11.77 -2.40 41.43
CA TRP A 40 11.62 -1.76 40.13
C TRP A 40 12.87 -1.93 39.29
N GLN A 41 12.67 -2.33 38.04
CA GLN A 41 13.66 -2.30 36.98
C GLN A 41 13.11 -1.45 35.86
N GLY A 42 13.95 -0.62 35.25
CA GLY A 42 13.54 0.21 34.14
C GLY A 42 14.69 0.46 33.18
N ARG A 43 14.36 0.46 31.88
CA ARG A 43 15.30 0.72 30.80
C ARG A 43 14.67 1.68 29.81
N LEU A 44 15.40 2.72 29.45
CA LEU A 44 15.08 3.61 28.35
C LEU A 44 16.15 3.44 27.26
N ASP A 45 15.74 2.92 26.11
CA ASP A 45 16.54 2.85 24.90
C ASP A 45 16.06 3.94 23.93
N THR A 46 16.96 4.63 23.25
CA THR A 46 16.60 5.60 22.21
C THR A 46 17.42 5.37 20.95
N THR A 47 16.72 5.21 19.83
CA THR A 47 17.34 5.12 18.51
C THR A 47 17.18 6.45 17.76
N LEU A 48 18.29 7.01 17.29
CA LEU A 48 18.32 8.10 16.33
C LEU A 48 18.71 7.56 14.96
N SER A 49 18.07 8.03 13.90
CA SER A 49 18.48 7.66 12.55
C SER A 49 18.36 8.80 11.54
N VAL A 50 19.28 8.81 10.58
CA VAL A 50 19.22 9.66 9.39
C VAL A 50 19.34 8.76 8.16
N GLY A 51 18.42 8.90 7.21
CA GLY A 51 18.38 8.11 5.98
C GLY A 51 18.15 8.96 4.75
N ALA A 52 18.82 8.64 3.64
CA ALA A 52 18.58 9.26 2.34
C ALA A 52 18.28 8.17 1.29
N LEU A 53 17.32 8.46 0.42
CA LEU A 53 16.94 7.62 -0.71
C LEU A 53 17.06 8.42 -2.01
N PHE A 54 17.65 7.78 -3.02
CA PHE A 54 17.94 8.38 -4.31
C PHE A 54 17.30 7.56 -5.42
N ARG A 55 16.53 8.21 -6.30
CA ARG A 55 16.15 7.66 -7.60
C ARG A 55 17.39 7.56 -8.48
N THR A 56 17.67 6.38 -9.01
CA THR A 56 18.91 6.10 -9.78
C THR A 56 18.72 6.09 -11.29
N GLU A 57 17.50 6.26 -11.78
CA GLU A 57 17.18 6.27 -13.21
C GLU A 57 16.22 7.41 -13.59
N SER A 58 16.06 7.65 -14.89
CA SER A 58 15.09 8.60 -15.43
C SER A 58 13.68 8.01 -15.38
N GLN A 59 12.66 8.88 -15.40
CA GLN A 59 11.27 8.46 -15.53
C GLN A 59 11.03 7.68 -16.81
N ASP A 60 10.21 6.63 -16.74
CA ASP A 60 9.67 5.99 -17.93
C ASP A 60 8.63 6.92 -18.56
N SER A 61 8.79 7.25 -19.84
CA SER A 61 7.85 8.11 -20.57
C SER A 61 6.40 7.59 -20.58
N MET A 62 6.22 6.26 -20.52
CA MET A 62 4.92 5.60 -20.50
C MET A 62 4.24 5.72 -19.12
N LEU A 63 5.03 5.79 -18.04
CA LEU A 63 4.52 5.96 -16.67
C LEU A 63 4.36 7.43 -16.28
N ALA A 64 5.23 8.32 -16.79
CA ALA A 64 5.13 9.76 -16.56
C ALA A 64 3.97 10.41 -17.34
N ALA A 65 3.54 9.81 -18.46
CA ALA A 65 2.49 10.33 -19.31
C ALA A 65 2.71 11.78 -19.77
N THR A 66 3.86 12.04 -20.40
CA THR A 66 4.27 13.38 -20.84
C THR A 66 3.60 13.86 -22.15
N GLY A 67 2.67 13.08 -22.71
CA GLY A 67 1.95 13.35 -23.96
C GLY A 67 0.55 13.95 -23.79
N ASP A 68 -0.17 14.18 -24.88
CA ASP A 68 -1.63 14.36 -24.83
C ASP A 68 -2.31 13.00 -24.60
N VAL A 69 -3.35 12.96 -23.78
CA VAL A 69 -4.07 11.73 -23.41
C VAL A 69 -4.48 10.93 -24.65
N VAL A 70 -5.04 11.59 -25.68
CA VAL A 70 -5.52 10.92 -26.90
C VAL A 70 -4.34 10.49 -27.77
N ASP A 71 -3.29 11.29 -27.87
CA ASP A 71 -2.10 10.92 -28.64
C ASP A 71 -1.33 9.76 -27.99
N MET A 72 -1.31 9.72 -26.65
CA MET A 72 -0.79 8.61 -25.87
C MET A 72 -1.58 7.34 -26.13
N THR A 73 -2.91 7.40 -26.02
CA THR A 73 -3.81 6.30 -26.37
C THR A 73 -3.55 5.83 -27.81
N LYS A 74 -3.44 6.73 -28.79
CA LYS A 74 -3.12 6.37 -30.19
C LYS A 74 -1.70 5.79 -30.37
N ALA A 75 -0.75 6.22 -29.56
CA ALA A 75 0.63 5.75 -29.60
C ALA A 75 0.81 4.35 -28.98
N GLY A 76 -0.21 3.82 -28.28
CA GLY A 76 -0.08 2.56 -27.54
C GLY A 76 0.35 2.75 -26.09
N TYR A 77 0.11 3.93 -25.50
CA TYR A 77 0.39 4.22 -24.09
C TYR A 77 -0.94 4.40 -23.33
N GLY A 78 -0.99 3.96 -22.08
CA GLY A 78 -2.10 4.31 -21.22
C GLY A 78 -2.01 5.77 -20.74
N SER A 79 -3.17 6.37 -20.46
CA SER A 79 -3.35 7.79 -20.20
C SER A 79 -2.70 8.27 -18.89
N GLN A 80 -2.55 7.37 -17.91
CA GLN A 80 -2.09 7.64 -16.53
C GLN A 80 -2.79 8.82 -15.83
N ILE A 81 -3.99 9.19 -16.27
CA ILE A 81 -4.80 10.17 -15.54
C ILE A 81 -5.01 9.58 -14.13
N ASN A 82 -4.70 10.35 -13.10
CA ASN A 82 -4.74 9.95 -11.69
C ASN A 82 -3.71 8.87 -11.26
N LYS A 83 -2.59 8.68 -11.97
CA LYS A 83 -1.56 7.66 -11.61
C LYS A 83 -0.09 8.11 -11.76
N ASN A 84 0.18 9.34 -12.19
CA ASN A 84 1.51 9.77 -12.63
C ASN A 84 2.17 10.81 -11.73
N ASP A 85 1.54 11.29 -10.66
CA ASP A 85 2.12 12.35 -9.83
C ASP A 85 3.47 11.94 -9.22
N ALA A 86 3.58 10.71 -8.73
CA ALA A 86 4.84 10.17 -8.22
C ALA A 86 5.96 10.17 -9.28
N ASN A 87 5.62 9.97 -10.57
CA ASN A 87 6.60 10.05 -11.65
C ASN A 87 7.04 11.50 -11.83
N ASN A 88 6.07 12.38 -11.99
CA ASN A 88 6.27 13.79 -12.31
C ASN A 88 7.05 14.53 -11.21
N ASN A 89 6.85 14.14 -9.95
CA ASN A 89 7.46 14.81 -8.79
C ASN A 89 8.95 14.52 -8.59
N PHE A 90 9.46 13.41 -9.11
CA PHE A 90 10.79 12.93 -8.79
C PHE A 90 11.61 12.60 -10.04
N ASP A 91 12.50 13.52 -10.40
CA ASP A 91 13.62 13.23 -11.30
C ASP A 91 14.68 12.32 -10.64
N THR A 92 15.67 11.89 -11.44
CA THR A 92 16.89 11.28 -10.91
C THR A 92 17.56 12.18 -9.88
N GLY A 93 17.82 11.64 -8.68
CA GLY A 93 18.34 12.40 -7.55
C GLY A 93 17.72 12.00 -6.23
N LEU A 94 17.78 12.90 -5.25
CA LEU A 94 17.26 12.67 -3.90
C LEU A 94 15.73 12.61 -3.93
N ALA A 95 15.15 11.51 -3.47
CA ALA A 95 13.70 11.32 -3.37
C ALA A 95 13.19 11.35 -1.92
N SER A 96 14.05 11.11 -0.93
CA SER A 96 13.70 11.20 0.50
C SER A 96 14.94 11.48 1.36
N LEU A 97 14.79 12.29 2.40
CA LEU A 97 15.83 12.55 3.42
C LEU A 97 15.18 12.62 4.81
N VAL A 98 15.20 11.51 5.53
CA VAL A 98 14.49 11.32 6.79
C VAL A 98 15.41 11.46 7.99
N TYR A 99 14.95 12.22 8.98
CA TYR A 99 15.47 12.26 10.35
C TYR A 99 14.45 11.58 11.25
N LYS A 100 14.86 10.70 12.17
CA LYS A 100 13.94 9.95 13.02
C LYS A 100 14.51 9.71 14.42
N ILE A 101 13.61 9.69 15.40
CA ILE A 101 13.87 9.33 16.79
C ILE A 101 12.82 8.33 17.27
N THR A 102 13.26 7.26 17.94
CA THR A 102 12.39 6.18 18.44
C THR A 102 12.81 5.82 19.87
N PRO A 103 12.17 6.40 20.91
CA PRO A 103 12.38 6.00 22.30
C PRO A 103 11.53 4.78 22.69
N GLU A 104 12.09 3.92 23.54
CA GLU A 104 11.49 2.72 24.11
C GLU A 104 11.72 2.68 25.61
N LEU A 105 10.64 2.66 26.39
CA LEU A 105 10.66 2.52 27.84
C LEU A 105 10.05 1.18 28.24
N ASP A 106 10.84 0.38 28.96
CA ASP A 106 10.38 -0.83 29.64
C ASP A 106 10.49 -0.61 31.14
N LEU A 107 9.38 -0.77 31.87
CA LEU A 107 9.33 -0.77 33.33
C LEU A 107 8.77 -2.10 33.82
N SER A 108 9.44 -2.68 34.82
CA SER A 108 9.05 -3.95 35.44
C SER A 108 9.09 -3.85 36.96
N TRP A 109 8.06 -4.35 37.61
CA TRP A 109 7.97 -4.52 39.06
C TRP A 109 8.00 -6.01 39.40
N GLN A 110 9.05 -6.41 40.12
CA GLN A 110 9.34 -7.79 40.55
C GLN A 110 9.38 -8.84 39.42
N GLY A 111 9.49 -8.42 38.14
CA GLY A 111 9.36 -9.32 37.00
C GLY A 111 7.95 -9.88 36.78
N LYS A 112 6.96 -9.42 37.55
CA LYS A 112 5.58 -9.93 37.51
C LYS A 112 4.62 -9.01 36.79
N TYR A 113 4.85 -7.70 36.89
CA TYR A 113 4.02 -6.68 36.28
C TYR A 113 4.90 -5.67 35.60
N GLY A 114 4.42 -5.06 34.53
CA GLY A 114 5.19 -4.04 33.86
C GLY A 114 4.39 -3.18 32.91
N MET A 115 5.09 -2.24 32.32
CA MET A 115 4.59 -1.32 31.32
C MET A 115 5.63 -1.20 30.22
N PHE A 116 5.17 -1.20 28.98
CA PHE A 116 6.00 -0.93 27.82
C PHE A 116 5.44 0.26 27.06
N LEU A 117 6.30 1.22 26.74
CA LEU A 117 5.99 2.38 25.91
C LEU A 117 7.00 2.47 24.77
N ARG A 118 6.54 2.64 23.54
CA ARG A 118 7.35 2.93 22.36
C ARG A 118 6.73 4.06 21.59
N GLY A 119 7.50 5.10 21.32
CA GLY A 119 7.12 6.19 20.43
C GLY A 119 8.06 6.29 19.24
N THR A 120 7.62 6.94 18.17
CA THR A 120 8.51 7.36 17.08
C THR A 120 8.09 8.74 16.56
N ALA A 121 9.06 9.52 16.11
CA ALA A 121 8.83 10.74 15.35
C ALA A 121 9.82 10.83 14.19
N PHE A 122 9.35 11.22 13.02
CA PHE A 122 10.18 11.43 11.84
C PHE A 122 9.89 12.76 11.14
N TYR A 123 10.87 13.22 10.36
CA TYR A 123 10.78 14.40 9.50
C TYR A 123 11.56 14.14 8.20
N ASP A 124 10.91 14.22 7.04
CA ASP A 124 11.47 14.10 5.70
C ASP A 124 11.66 15.48 5.08
N GLN A 125 12.91 15.88 4.94
CA GLN A 125 13.29 17.18 4.39
C GLN A 125 12.96 17.35 2.90
N GLN A 126 12.84 16.26 2.14
CA GLN A 126 12.50 16.33 0.71
C GLN A 126 11.01 16.57 0.51
N ILE A 127 10.15 15.99 1.36
CA ILE A 127 8.70 16.23 1.32
C ILE A 127 8.37 17.60 1.92
N MET A 128 8.88 17.90 3.13
CA MET A 128 8.57 19.15 3.84
C MET A 128 9.28 20.39 3.30
N GLY A 129 10.31 20.20 2.46
CA GLY A 129 11.13 21.29 1.92
C GLY A 129 10.64 21.88 0.60
N GLY A 130 9.46 21.46 0.12
CA GLY A 130 8.92 21.79 -1.20
C GLY A 130 9.82 21.34 -2.35
N GLY A 131 9.61 21.83 -3.56
CA GLY A 131 10.48 21.61 -4.71
C GLY A 131 10.36 20.24 -5.37
N HIS A 132 9.17 19.61 -5.36
CA HIS A 132 8.93 18.50 -6.28
C HIS A 132 8.94 19.01 -7.73
N ASP A 133 9.35 18.14 -8.66
CA ASP A 133 9.54 18.54 -10.07
C ASP A 133 8.22 18.57 -10.88
N GLY A 134 7.14 17.99 -10.33
CA GLY A 134 5.78 18.05 -10.87
C GLY A 134 5.09 19.36 -10.51
N GLY A 135 3.95 19.68 -11.14
CA GLY A 135 3.14 20.85 -10.75
C GLY A 135 3.52 22.19 -11.39
N ALA A 136 4.04 22.20 -12.63
CA ALA A 136 4.21 23.44 -13.38
C ALA A 136 3.17 23.56 -14.50
N LEU A 137 2.02 24.17 -14.22
CA LEU A 137 1.13 24.70 -15.25
C LEU A 137 1.93 25.58 -16.22
N ASN A 138 1.94 25.21 -17.50
CA ASN A 138 2.39 26.10 -18.57
C ASN A 138 1.18 26.49 -19.44
N PRO A 139 0.49 27.60 -19.13
CA PRO A 139 -0.64 28.11 -19.89
C PRO A 139 -0.29 28.50 -21.33
N ALA A 140 1.01 28.60 -21.66
CA ALA A 140 1.53 29.08 -22.93
C ALA A 140 2.25 28.01 -23.74
N ALA A 141 2.21 26.74 -23.32
CA ALA A 141 2.89 25.67 -24.04
C ALA A 141 2.26 25.47 -25.43
N PRO A 142 3.05 25.65 -26.51
CA PRO A 142 2.53 25.54 -27.87
C PRO A 142 2.31 24.08 -28.24
N PHE A 143 1.21 23.89 -28.98
CA PHE A 143 0.79 22.65 -29.58
C PHE A 143 1.73 22.13 -30.69
N PRO A 144 2.20 20.88 -30.65
CA PRO A 144 2.75 20.23 -31.81
C PRO A 144 1.65 19.43 -32.55
N GLY A 145 0.95 20.09 -33.47
CA GLY A 145 0.43 19.40 -34.66
C GLY A 145 -0.95 18.72 -34.60
N GLY A 146 -1.97 19.34 -34.00
CA GLY A 146 -3.34 18.81 -34.05
C GLY A 146 -3.90 18.68 -35.42
N GLN A 147 -4.20 17.44 -35.76
CA GLN A 147 -4.97 17.10 -36.94
C GLN A 147 -6.47 16.96 -36.63
N ASP A 148 -6.87 16.98 -35.35
CA ASP A 148 -8.23 16.56 -34.92
C ASP A 148 -9.10 17.66 -34.26
N GLY A 149 -8.70 18.94 -34.33
CA GLY A 149 -9.62 20.05 -34.03
C GLY A 149 -9.90 20.37 -32.55
N PHE A 150 -9.21 19.74 -31.59
CA PHE A 150 -9.29 20.10 -30.17
C PHE A 150 -8.14 21.05 -29.77
N LEU A 151 -8.46 22.11 -29.01
CA LEU A 151 -7.49 23.07 -28.47
C LEU A 151 -7.13 22.67 -27.03
N ARG A 152 -5.84 22.45 -26.76
CA ARG A 152 -5.32 22.14 -25.42
C ARG A 152 -5.15 23.44 -24.61
N TYR A 153 -5.56 23.45 -23.34
CA TYR A 153 -5.35 24.58 -22.42
C TYR A 153 -4.17 24.39 -21.44
N ALA A 154 -3.64 23.17 -21.26
CA ALA A 154 -2.44 22.94 -20.45
C ALA A 154 -1.65 21.74 -20.95
N THR A 155 -0.32 21.87 -21.11
CA THR A 155 0.56 20.75 -21.53
C THR A 155 1.13 19.96 -20.34
N TYR A 156 0.98 20.49 -19.12
CA TYR A 156 1.33 19.87 -17.85
C TYR A 156 0.24 20.28 -16.87
N SER A 157 -0.56 19.32 -16.41
CA SER A 157 -1.66 19.56 -15.49
C SER A 157 -1.12 19.62 -14.06
N ASP A 158 -1.47 20.67 -13.32
CA ASP A 158 -1.48 20.62 -11.86
C ASP A 158 -2.63 19.69 -11.47
N TYR A 159 -2.34 18.41 -11.27
CA TYR A 159 -3.31 17.47 -10.73
C TYR A 159 -3.55 17.85 -9.26
N ALA A 160 -4.79 18.13 -8.88
CA ALA A 160 -5.06 18.75 -7.58
C ALA A 160 -4.87 17.83 -6.36
N ASN A 161 -4.56 16.54 -6.56
CA ASN A 161 -4.11 15.66 -5.48
C ASN A 161 -2.59 15.78 -5.22
N ASN A 162 -1.85 16.48 -6.09
CA ASN A 162 -0.40 16.55 -6.05
C ASN A 162 0.16 17.66 -5.13
N GLY A 163 -0.68 18.64 -4.78
CA GLY A 163 -0.29 19.80 -3.98
C GLY A 163 -0.42 21.13 -4.75
N THR A 164 0.20 22.20 -4.25
CA THR A 164 0.12 23.55 -4.85
C THR A 164 1.51 24.07 -5.18
N GLY A 165 1.76 24.37 -6.45
CA GLY A 165 3.08 24.82 -6.89
C GLY A 165 4.12 23.70 -6.73
N ASP A 166 5.12 23.92 -5.89
CA ASP A 166 6.16 22.93 -5.59
C ASP A 166 6.01 22.27 -4.22
N ASP A 167 4.91 22.54 -3.51
CA ASP A 167 4.59 21.97 -2.20
C ASP A 167 3.60 20.80 -2.33
N PHE A 168 3.85 19.73 -1.58
CA PHE A 168 2.95 18.58 -1.47
C PHE A 168 1.65 18.95 -0.73
N THR A 169 0.61 18.11 -0.85
CA THR A 169 -0.61 18.28 -0.06
C THR A 169 -0.34 18.17 1.44
N SER A 170 -1.15 18.82 2.27
CA SER A 170 -1.00 18.75 3.73
C SER A 170 -1.10 17.32 4.30
N ASP A 171 -1.82 16.44 3.61
CA ASP A 171 -1.87 15.01 3.94
C ASP A 171 -0.57 14.30 3.55
N ALA A 172 0.00 14.54 2.37
CA ALA A 172 1.30 13.98 2.01
C ALA A 172 2.40 14.49 2.95
N GLU A 173 2.39 15.77 3.31
CA GLU A 173 3.28 16.33 4.34
C GLU A 173 3.10 15.64 5.70
N ARG A 174 1.86 15.39 6.14
CA ARG A 174 1.61 14.75 7.44
C ARG A 174 1.93 13.24 7.49
N TYR A 175 1.68 12.51 6.41
CA TYR A 175 1.80 11.04 6.41
C TYR A 175 3.14 10.55 5.83
N ALA A 176 3.81 11.34 4.99
CA ALA A 176 5.13 11.03 4.44
C ALA A 176 6.22 12.06 4.75
N GLY A 177 5.85 13.28 5.17
CA GLY A 177 6.79 14.33 5.55
C GLY A 177 7.13 14.32 7.04
N GLU A 178 6.17 14.58 7.92
CA GLU A 178 6.41 14.66 9.37
C GLU A 178 5.30 14.00 10.19
N ARG A 179 5.68 13.08 11.08
CA ARG A 179 4.71 12.45 11.98
C ARG A 179 5.35 11.98 13.27
N ALA A 180 4.64 12.19 14.36
CA ALA A 180 4.91 11.54 15.65
C ALA A 180 3.76 10.58 15.99
N ARG A 181 4.08 9.39 16.49
CA ARG A 181 3.08 8.38 16.89
C ARG A 181 3.57 7.51 18.04
N LEU A 182 2.62 7.03 18.83
CA LEU A 182 2.82 5.97 19.81
C LEU A 182 2.65 4.63 19.09
N LEU A 183 3.69 3.79 19.15
CA LEU A 183 3.78 2.48 18.50
C LEU A 183 3.47 1.32 19.44
N ASP A 184 3.63 1.49 20.74
CA ASP A 184 3.17 0.54 21.73
C ASP A 184 2.95 1.30 23.04
N ALA A 185 1.87 0.98 23.74
CA ALA A 185 1.60 1.48 25.08
C ALA A 185 0.66 0.54 25.82
N TYR A 186 1.25 -0.42 26.53
CA TYR A 186 0.49 -1.42 27.25
C TYR A 186 1.09 -1.72 28.62
N VAL A 187 0.22 -2.20 29.50
CA VAL A 187 0.62 -2.84 30.75
C VAL A 187 0.47 -4.35 30.63
N TRP A 188 1.32 -5.07 31.34
CA TRP A 188 1.32 -6.53 31.32
C TRP A 188 1.44 -7.11 32.73
N GLY A 189 0.95 -8.33 32.90
CA GLY A 189 1.01 -9.07 34.14
C GLY A 189 1.15 -10.58 33.92
N ASN A 190 1.99 -11.20 34.73
CA ASN A 190 2.18 -12.65 34.80
C ASN A 190 1.56 -13.19 36.09
N PHE A 191 0.68 -14.16 35.95
CA PHE A 191 -0.07 -14.78 37.04
C PHE A 191 0.05 -16.29 36.98
N ASP A 192 -0.14 -16.94 38.13
CA ASP A 192 -0.31 -18.39 38.21
C ASP A 192 -1.77 -18.70 38.54
N VAL A 193 -2.49 -19.29 37.59
CA VAL A 193 -3.90 -19.66 37.74
C VAL A 193 -4.00 -21.19 37.63
N PHE A 194 -4.45 -21.85 38.69
CA PHE A 194 -4.46 -23.33 38.78
C PHE A 194 -3.08 -23.97 38.51
N GLU A 195 -2.03 -23.40 39.09
CA GLU A 195 -0.62 -23.85 38.93
C GLU A 195 -0.09 -23.75 37.49
N ARG A 196 -0.72 -22.90 36.67
CA ARG A 196 -0.39 -22.71 35.26
C ARG A 196 -0.17 -21.24 34.96
N PRO A 197 0.79 -20.91 34.08
CA PRO A 197 1.10 -19.54 33.75
C PRO A 197 -0.02 -18.90 32.93
N LEU A 198 -0.39 -17.67 33.31
CA LEU A 198 -1.26 -16.77 32.59
C LEU A 198 -0.53 -15.44 32.39
N ASN A 199 -0.31 -15.05 31.13
CA ASN A 199 0.11 -13.71 30.76
C ASN A 199 -1.10 -12.91 30.29
N VAL A 200 -1.22 -11.66 30.74
CA VAL A 200 -2.24 -10.72 30.29
C VAL A 200 -1.58 -9.41 29.88
N ARG A 201 -2.03 -8.84 28.77
CA ARG A 201 -1.61 -7.51 28.28
C ARG A 201 -2.82 -6.67 27.93
N ILE A 202 -2.81 -5.40 28.33
CA ILE A 202 -3.89 -4.43 28.06
C ILE A 202 -3.30 -3.11 27.61
N GLY A 203 -3.79 -2.58 26.50
CA GLY A 203 -3.40 -1.30 25.92
C GLY A 203 -3.09 -1.42 24.43
N GLN A 204 -2.39 -0.42 23.90
CA GLN A 204 -2.00 -0.35 22.51
C GLN A 204 -0.84 -1.32 22.26
N GLN A 205 -1.07 -2.40 21.53
CA GLN A 205 -0.05 -3.43 21.29
C GLN A 205 -0.20 -4.09 19.92
N VAL A 206 0.92 -4.61 19.42
CA VAL A 206 0.93 -5.51 18.25
C VAL A 206 0.65 -6.95 18.69
N ILE A 207 -0.26 -7.63 17.99
CA ILE A 207 -0.57 -9.05 18.19
C ILE A 207 -0.02 -9.83 16.99
N ASN A 208 1.14 -10.46 17.15
CA ASN A 208 1.77 -11.19 16.04
C ASN A 208 1.42 -12.69 16.12
N TRP A 209 0.63 -13.17 15.17
CA TRP A 209 0.31 -14.59 14.97
C TRP A 209 0.72 -15.03 13.57
N GLY A 210 0.98 -16.32 13.39
CA GLY A 210 1.45 -16.88 12.11
C GLY A 210 2.96 -17.06 12.03
N GLU A 211 3.39 -17.58 10.88
CA GLU A 211 4.77 -17.98 10.55
C GLU A 211 5.33 -17.24 9.31
N ALA A 212 4.47 -16.60 8.52
CA ALA A 212 4.89 -15.83 7.34
C ALA A 212 5.87 -14.70 7.71
N LEU A 213 6.91 -14.49 6.90
CA LEU A 213 7.92 -13.45 7.14
C LEU A 213 7.72 -12.23 6.22
N PHE A 214 7.31 -12.48 4.97
CA PHE A 214 7.20 -11.49 3.91
C PHE A 214 5.80 -11.47 3.29
N MET A 215 5.11 -12.62 3.22
CA MET A 215 3.78 -12.69 2.64
C MET A 215 2.74 -12.05 3.56
N GLN A 216 1.87 -11.23 2.97
CA GLN A 216 0.75 -10.58 3.65
C GLN A 216 -0.51 -11.44 3.53
N ASN A 217 -1.57 -11.06 4.24
CA ASN A 217 -2.85 -11.76 4.24
C ASN A 217 -2.77 -13.23 4.71
N GLY A 218 -1.69 -13.58 5.42
CA GLY A 218 -1.52 -14.85 6.13
C GLY A 218 -2.35 -14.90 7.43
N VAL A 219 -1.89 -15.65 8.44
CA VAL A 219 -2.60 -15.75 9.74
C VAL A 219 -2.57 -14.40 10.51
N ASN A 220 -1.58 -13.55 10.26
CA ASN A 220 -1.44 -12.25 10.92
C ASN A 220 -2.46 -11.22 10.39
N THR A 221 -3.67 -11.21 10.97
CA THR A 221 -4.79 -10.32 10.55
C THR A 221 -5.13 -9.23 11.55
N ALA A 222 -4.66 -9.35 12.80
CA ALA A 222 -5.09 -8.48 13.88
C ALA A 222 -4.61 -7.03 13.71
N ASN A 223 -3.44 -6.84 13.11
CA ASN A 223 -2.81 -5.53 13.03
C ASN A 223 -3.10 -4.85 11.68
N TYR A 224 -2.85 -3.55 11.63
CA TYR A 224 -2.83 -2.79 10.39
C TYR A 224 -1.40 -2.36 10.05
N PHE A 225 -1.18 -1.96 8.80
CA PHE A 225 0.16 -1.67 8.30
C PHE A 225 0.28 -0.27 7.74
N ASP A 226 1.47 0.31 7.85
CA ASP A 226 1.89 1.53 7.15
C ASP A 226 2.93 1.15 6.08
N LEU A 227 2.48 1.09 4.83
CA LEU A 227 3.32 0.72 3.69
C LEU A 227 4.36 1.79 3.37
N ASN A 228 4.06 3.06 3.66
CA ASN A 228 4.99 4.15 3.46
C ASN A 228 6.17 4.02 4.43
N ALA A 229 5.91 3.72 5.71
CA ALA A 229 6.95 3.50 6.72
C ALA A 229 7.95 2.42 6.31
N LEU A 230 7.54 1.32 5.65
CA LEU A 230 8.46 0.28 5.16
C LEU A 230 9.47 0.81 4.12
N ARG A 231 9.09 1.83 3.37
CA ARG A 231 9.85 2.34 2.22
C ARG A 231 10.74 3.54 2.56
N LEU A 232 10.63 4.08 3.77
CA LEU A 232 11.53 5.12 4.27
C LEU A 232 12.96 4.57 4.48
N PRO A 233 14.01 5.36 4.18
CA PRO A 233 15.38 4.92 4.39
C PRO A 233 15.67 4.71 5.89
N GLY A 234 16.18 3.53 6.25
CA GLY A 234 16.43 3.17 7.65
C GLY A 234 15.17 2.81 8.46
N SER A 235 14.08 2.45 7.78
CA SER A 235 12.85 1.93 8.41
C SER A 235 13.07 0.62 9.17
N GLU A 236 12.16 0.32 10.09
CA GLU A 236 12.12 -0.93 10.85
C GLU A 236 10.72 -1.54 10.80
N ILE A 237 10.62 -2.87 10.88
CA ILE A 237 9.33 -3.58 10.81
C ILE A 237 8.38 -3.11 11.92
N LYS A 238 8.90 -2.83 13.13
CA LYS A 238 8.12 -2.31 14.26
C LYS A 238 7.51 -0.92 14.02
N GLU A 239 7.90 -0.24 12.96
CA GLU A 239 7.30 1.04 12.55
C GLU A 239 6.23 0.83 11.47
N ALA A 240 6.20 -0.32 10.81
CA ALA A 240 5.24 -0.60 9.74
C ALA A 240 4.06 -1.45 10.23
N LEU A 241 4.31 -2.40 11.13
CA LEU A 241 3.26 -3.20 11.76
C LEU A 241 2.76 -2.44 12.99
N LEU A 242 1.54 -1.90 12.92
CA LEU A 242 1.06 -0.92 13.88
C LEU A 242 0.09 -1.51 14.92
N PRO A 243 0.16 -1.02 16.17
CA PRO A 243 -0.58 -1.58 17.29
C PRO A 243 -2.06 -1.13 17.30
N LEU A 244 -2.92 -1.91 17.93
CA LEU A 244 -4.28 -1.49 18.27
C LEU A 244 -4.55 -1.64 19.76
N ASP A 245 -5.41 -0.78 20.29
CA ASP A 245 -5.89 -0.89 21.66
C ASP A 245 -6.62 -2.22 21.85
N SER A 246 -6.08 -3.07 22.71
CA SER A 246 -6.56 -4.44 22.85
C SER A 246 -6.31 -5.02 24.22
N PHE A 247 -7.14 -6.00 24.56
CA PHE A 247 -6.90 -6.98 25.59
C PHE A 247 -6.32 -8.24 24.94
N TYR A 248 -5.26 -8.79 25.51
CA TYR A 248 -4.63 -10.04 25.08
C TYR A 248 -4.34 -10.92 26.29
N PHE A 249 -4.49 -12.24 26.13
CA PHE A 249 -4.03 -13.21 27.12
C PHE A 249 -3.37 -14.43 26.47
N SER A 250 -2.48 -15.07 27.23
CA SER A 250 -1.86 -16.36 26.90
C SER A 250 -1.85 -17.24 28.14
N TYR A 251 -2.46 -18.42 28.06
CA TYR A 251 -2.67 -19.35 29.17
C TYR A 251 -2.17 -20.75 28.86
N GLY A 252 -1.28 -21.29 29.70
CA GLY A 252 -0.75 -22.65 29.55
C GLY A 252 -1.74 -23.73 30.00
N LEU A 253 -2.55 -24.29 29.08
CA LEU A 253 -3.50 -25.36 29.45
C LEU A 253 -2.95 -26.78 29.51
N THR A 254 -1.71 -27.05 29.14
CA THR A 254 -0.89 -28.19 29.61
C THR A 254 0.59 -27.79 29.61
N TYR A 255 1.52 -28.72 29.86
CA TYR A 255 2.95 -28.49 29.67
C TYR A 255 3.34 -28.28 28.20
N ASN A 256 2.44 -28.63 27.26
CA ASN A 256 2.70 -28.62 25.83
C ASN A 256 1.54 -28.01 25.02
N ALA A 257 0.62 -27.29 25.67
CA ALA A 257 -0.50 -26.65 25.01
C ALA A 257 -0.81 -25.30 25.63
N THR A 258 -1.00 -24.31 24.77
CA THR A 258 -1.27 -22.91 25.14
C THR A 258 -2.52 -22.43 24.43
N LEU A 259 -3.39 -21.74 25.15
CA LEU A 259 -4.53 -21.00 24.60
C LEU A 259 -4.22 -19.52 24.66
N GLU A 260 -4.32 -18.85 23.53
CA GLU A 260 -4.22 -17.40 23.42
C GLU A 260 -5.52 -16.80 22.93
N GLY A 261 -5.75 -15.55 23.27
CA GLY A 261 -6.87 -14.80 22.70
C GLY A 261 -6.70 -13.31 22.85
N PHE A 262 -7.41 -12.58 22.00
CA PHE A 262 -7.46 -11.13 22.04
C PHE A 262 -8.86 -10.59 21.77
N TYR A 263 -9.10 -9.37 22.23
CA TYR A 263 -10.23 -8.53 21.84
C TYR A 263 -9.72 -7.11 21.59
N GLN A 264 -10.05 -6.52 20.44
CA GLN A 264 -9.64 -5.16 20.09
C GLN A 264 -10.78 -4.17 20.36
N PHE A 265 -10.41 -3.00 20.86
CA PHE A 265 -11.32 -1.91 21.22
C PHE A 265 -11.29 -0.76 20.23
N GLU A 266 -10.45 -0.86 19.21
CA GLU A 266 -10.24 0.16 18.18
C GLU A 266 -10.08 -0.54 16.83
N TRP A 267 -10.56 0.12 15.77
CA TRP A 267 -10.26 -0.25 14.41
C TRP A 267 -9.52 0.88 13.67
N LYS A 268 -8.55 0.49 12.85
CA LYS A 268 -7.87 1.38 11.87
C LYS A 268 -7.66 0.63 10.57
N ASN A 269 -7.65 1.34 9.45
CA ASN A 269 -7.26 0.82 8.15
C ASN A 269 -5.74 0.82 7.95
N SER A 270 -5.27 -0.01 7.02
CA SER A 270 -3.89 0.08 6.55
C SER A 270 -3.67 1.37 5.75
N GLU A 271 -2.48 1.95 5.90
CA GLU A 271 -2.06 3.18 5.24
C GLU A 271 -1.20 2.85 4.01
N ASP A 272 -1.59 3.37 2.85
CA ASP A 272 -0.82 3.31 1.61
C ASP A 272 0.10 4.54 1.48
N ALA A 273 0.99 4.54 0.48
CA ALA A 273 1.80 5.69 0.13
C ALA A 273 0.89 6.91 -0.17
N PRO A 274 1.12 8.08 0.48
CA PRO A 274 0.37 9.29 0.16
C PRO A 274 0.56 9.73 -1.28
N VAL A 275 -0.43 10.43 -1.84
CA VAL A 275 -0.43 10.86 -3.25
C VAL A 275 0.82 11.69 -3.58
N GLY A 276 1.34 11.49 -4.80
CA GLY A 276 2.51 12.21 -5.31
C GLY A 276 3.84 11.78 -4.69
N THR A 277 3.88 11.02 -3.60
CA THR A 277 5.14 10.55 -2.98
C THR A 277 5.85 9.51 -3.86
N TYR A 278 7.17 9.34 -3.68
CA TYR A 278 8.02 8.59 -4.61
C TYR A 278 7.54 7.16 -4.91
N PHE A 279 6.95 6.48 -3.92
CA PHE A 279 6.45 5.12 -4.06
C PHE A 279 4.93 5.02 -4.20
N SER A 280 4.23 6.14 -4.33
CA SER A 280 2.81 6.12 -4.70
C SER A 280 2.66 5.56 -6.12
N THR A 281 1.63 4.75 -6.32
CA THR A 281 1.27 4.14 -7.60
C THR A 281 -0.07 4.64 -8.15
N HIS A 282 -0.79 5.44 -7.36
CA HIS A 282 -2.12 5.98 -7.66
C HIS A 282 -2.28 7.35 -7.02
N ASP A 283 -3.08 8.21 -7.66
CA ASP A 283 -3.33 9.57 -7.20
C ASP A 283 -4.77 9.77 -6.71
N ALA A 284 -5.65 8.78 -6.92
CA ALA A 284 -7.08 8.87 -6.61
C ALA A 284 -7.57 7.88 -5.53
N PHE A 285 -6.85 6.77 -5.29
CA PHE A 285 -7.26 5.70 -4.39
C PHE A 285 -6.03 4.94 -3.84
N PRO A 286 -6.04 4.40 -2.62
CA PRO A 286 -6.69 4.89 -1.39
C PRO A 286 -5.79 5.84 -0.58
N GLY A 287 -4.63 6.23 -1.12
CA GLY A 287 -3.63 7.07 -0.45
C GLY A 287 -4.21 8.36 0.15
N LYS A 288 -3.60 8.83 1.24
CA LYS A 288 -3.92 10.13 1.84
C LYS A 288 -3.54 11.26 0.88
N GLY A 289 -4.33 12.34 0.85
CA GLY A 289 -4.19 13.43 -0.13
C GLY A 289 -4.91 13.21 -1.47
N ALA A 290 -5.61 12.09 -1.66
CA ALA A 290 -6.50 11.88 -2.80
C ALA A 290 -7.91 12.40 -2.46
N ASP A 291 -8.27 13.57 -2.99
CA ASP A 291 -9.53 14.26 -2.69
C ASP A 291 -10.54 14.19 -3.85
N HIS A 292 -10.08 13.97 -5.08
CA HIS A 292 -10.95 13.80 -6.24
C HIS A 292 -10.33 12.87 -7.28
N VAL A 293 -11.18 12.38 -8.19
CA VAL A 293 -10.74 11.69 -9.40
C VAL A 293 -10.99 12.57 -10.61
N ILE A 294 -9.99 12.78 -11.46
CA ILE A 294 -10.16 13.56 -12.69
C ILE A 294 -10.67 12.67 -13.80
N ILE A 295 -11.73 13.14 -14.46
CA ILE A 295 -12.39 12.47 -15.58
C ILE A 295 -12.35 13.34 -16.81
N ASP A 296 -11.79 12.78 -17.89
CA ASP A 296 -11.73 13.45 -19.18
C ASP A 296 -12.92 13.07 -20.07
N GLY A 297 -13.68 14.08 -20.48
CA GLY A 297 -14.81 13.96 -21.39
C GLY A 297 -14.47 13.29 -22.72
N ARG A 298 -13.20 13.31 -23.17
CA ARG A 298 -12.74 12.56 -24.36
C ARG A 298 -12.75 11.06 -24.12
N VAL A 299 -12.33 10.61 -22.95
CA VAL A 299 -12.36 9.20 -22.54
C VAL A 299 -13.80 8.74 -22.37
N VAL A 300 -14.63 9.57 -21.72
CA VAL A 300 -16.09 9.34 -21.58
C VAL A 300 -16.77 9.22 -22.94
N ALA A 301 -16.50 10.14 -23.88
CA ALA A 301 -17.08 10.11 -25.22
C ALA A 301 -16.66 8.86 -26.01
N TYR A 302 -15.41 8.42 -25.84
CA TYR A 302 -14.90 7.20 -26.43
C TYR A 302 -15.65 5.96 -25.92
N SER A 303 -15.75 5.79 -24.60
CA SER A 303 -16.49 4.67 -23.98
C SER A 303 -17.99 4.70 -24.32
N ALA A 304 -18.63 5.88 -24.27
CA ALA A 304 -20.05 6.03 -24.60
C ALA A 304 -20.34 5.72 -26.08
N ALA A 305 -19.42 6.02 -27.00
CA ALA A 305 -19.56 5.70 -28.41
C ALA A 305 -19.55 4.18 -28.65
N GLN A 306 -18.68 3.45 -27.96
CA GLN A 306 -18.62 1.98 -28.04
C GLN A 306 -19.88 1.32 -27.50
N ALA A 307 -20.41 1.85 -26.40
CA ALA A 307 -21.70 1.41 -25.86
C ALA A 307 -22.89 1.75 -26.78
N GLY A 308 -22.66 2.42 -27.92
CA GLY A 308 -23.70 2.84 -28.85
C GLY A 308 -24.59 3.96 -28.31
N LEU A 309 -24.16 4.63 -27.25
CA LEU A 309 -24.92 5.69 -26.57
C LEU A 309 -24.74 7.05 -27.25
N VAL A 310 -23.63 7.25 -27.97
CA VAL A 310 -23.37 8.45 -28.79
C VAL A 310 -22.75 8.10 -30.16
N PRO A 311 -22.82 9.01 -31.16
CA PRO A 311 -22.37 8.72 -32.53
C PRO A 311 -20.85 8.53 -32.71
N GLY A 312 -20.03 8.94 -31.74
CA GLY A 312 -18.57 8.89 -31.83
C GLY A 312 -17.87 9.98 -30.99
N PRO A 313 -16.52 9.98 -30.99
CA PRO A 313 -15.73 11.07 -30.42
C PRO A 313 -16.08 12.43 -31.04
N GLY A 314 -16.01 13.49 -30.24
CA GLY A 314 -16.38 14.86 -30.60
C GLY A 314 -17.85 15.24 -30.33
N PHE A 315 -18.67 14.31 -29.81
CA PHE A 315 -20.07 14.56 -29.52
C PHE A 315 -20.34 15.09 -28.10
N ILE A 316 -19.63 14.59 -27.09
CA ILE A 316 -19.88 14.93 -25.67
C ILE A 316 -18.87 15.98 -25.17
N GLU A 317 -17.67 16.00 -25.72
CA GLU A 317 -16.57 16.89 -25.36
C GLU A 317 -16.96 18.38 -25.40
N PRO A 318 -17.74 18.88 -26.40
CA PRO A 318 -18.23 20.26 -26.36
C PRO A 318 -19.17 20.52 -25.18
N ALA A 319 -19.91 19.52 -24.70
CA ALA A 319 -20.75 19.66 -23.52
C ALA A 319 -19.91 19.83 -22.25
N PHE A 320 -18.82 19.06 -22.10
CA PHE A 320 -17.86 19.26 -21.00
C PHE A 320 -17.23 20.65 -21.05
N ALA A 321 -16.72 21.07 -22.22
CA ALA A 321 -16.10 22.39 -22.38
C ALA A 321 -17.08 23.55 -22.09
N ASN A 322 -18.34 23.41 -22.49
CA ASN A 322 -19.37 24.40 -22.18
C ASN A 322 -19.72 24.38 -20.69
N TYR A 323 -19.88 23.20 -20.09
CA TYR A 323 -20.19 23.05 -18.67
C TYR A 323 -19.11 23.68 -17.81
N THR A 324 -17.84 23.28 -17.98
CA THR A 324 -16.72 23.79 -17.17
C THR A 324 -16.56 25.30 -17.32
N SER A 325 -16.66 25.82 -18.54
CA SER A 325 -16.63 27.26 -18.81
C SER A 325 -17.79 28.01 -18.15
N SER A 326 -19.00 27.43 -18.16
CA SER A 326 -20.19 28.06 -17.58
C SER A 326 -20.26 27.99 -16.05
N THR A 327 -19.76 26.90 -15.47
CA THR A 327 -19.81 26.61 -14.03
C THR A 327 -18.63 27.25 -13.29
N TYR A 328 -17.42 27.12 -13.85
CA TYR A 328 -16.17 27.52 -13.19
C TYR A 328 -15.51 28.77 -13.80
N GLY A 329 -15.84 29.10 -15.05
CA GLY A 329 -15.32 30.31 -15.72
C GLY A 329 -13.83 30.22 -16.03
N SER A 330 -13.16 31.38 -16.08
CA SER A 330 -11.74 31.50 -16.43
C SER A 330 -10.77 30.98 -15.37
N ASP A 331 -11.27 30.71 -14.16
CA ASP A 331 -10.47 30.28 -13.01
C ASP A 331 -10.43 28.75 -12.91
N TYR A 332 -11.03 28.03 -13.87
CA TYR A 332 -10.98 26.57 -13.93
C TYR A 332 -9.54 26.08 -14.17
N GLN A 333 -9.08 25.17 -13.30
CA GLN A 333 -7.68 24.76 -13.24
C GLN A 333 -7.37 23.53 -14.09
N TYR A 334 -8.39 22.82 -14.58
CA TYR A 334 -8.25 21.61 -15.39
C TYR A 334 -8.45 21.88 -16.88
N GLU A 335 -8.21 20.87 -17.72
CA GLU A 335 -8.53 20.97 -19.14
C GLU A 335 -10.04 21.17 -19.32
N ALA A 336 -10.47 21.94 -20.34
CA ALA A 336 -11.87 22.29 -20.51
C ALA A 336 -12.81 21.06 -20.64
N THR A 337 -12.29 19.93 -21.10
CA THR A 337 -13.04 18.67 -21.21
C THR A 337 -13.00 17.83 -19.94
N GLN A 338 -12.30 18.24 -18.89
CA GLN A 338 -12.19 17.49 -17.64
C GLN A 338 -13.20 17.97 -16.61
N VAL A 339 -13.65 17.06 -15.75
CA VAL A 339 -14.46 17.31 -14.54
C VAL A 339 -13.94 16.39 -13.43
N THR A 340 -14.37 16.61 -12.18
CA THR A 340 -13.90 15.82 -11.04
C THR A 340 -15.02 15.00 -10.40
N VAL A 341 -14.68 13.84 -9.84
CA VAL A 341 -15.56 13.10 -8.94
C VAL A 341 -15.00 13.28 -7.54
N ASP A 342 -15.76 13.90 -6.65
CA ASP A 342 -15.26 14.27 -5.33
C ASP A 342 -15.30 13.10 -4.35
N ARG A 343 -14.24 12.99 -3.53
CA ARG A 343 -14.21 12.04 -2.42
C ARG A 343 -14.94 12.63 -1.22
N ILE A 344 -15.98 11.94 -0.77
CA ILE A 344 -16.60 12.21 0.52
C ILE A 344 -15.90 11.41 1.62
N ARG A 345 -16.22 11.72 2.87
CA ARG A 345 -15.64 11.03 4.03
C ARG A 345 -15.84 9.51 3.92
N ASP A 346 -14.73 8.78 4.07
CA ASP A 346 -14.72 7.32 4.09
C ASP A 346 -15.65 6.74 5.17
N LYS A 347 -16.25 5.58 4.88
CA LYS A 347 -17.02 4.78 5.83
C LYS A 347 -16.10 3.80 6.56
N GLU A 348 -15.60 4.26 7.70
CA GLU A 348 -14.83 3.45 8.65
C GLU A 348 -15.67 2.27 9.21
N ALA A 349 -14.99 1.18 9.53
CA ALA A 349 -15.59 0.06 10.24
C ALA A 349 -15.71 0.37 11.74
N SER A 350 -16.56 -0.38 12.44
CA SER A 350 -16.75 -0.23 13.89
C SER A 350 -15.47 -0.51 14.69
N ASP A 351 -15.29 0.19 15.81
CA ASP A 351 -14.17 -0.09 16.74
C ASP A 351 -14.30 -1.43 17.47
N GLY A 352 -15.52 -2.00 17.53
CA GLY A 352 -15.83 -3.20 18.29
C GLY A 352 -15.91 -4.48 17.45
N GLY A 353 -16.16 -5.62 18.10
CA GLY A 353 -16.46 -6.88 17.39
C GLY A 353 -15.25 -7.64 16.84
N GLN A 354 -14.03 -7.11 17.01
CA GLN A 354 -12.79 -7.73 16.56
C GLN A 354 -12.14 -8.59 17.66
N PHE A 355 -11.97 -9.88 17.40
CA PHE A 355 -11.38 -10.81 18.35
C PHE A 355 -10.70 -12.00 17.67
N GLY A 356 -9.88 -12.72 18.44
CA GLY A 356 -9.24 -13.93 17.97
C GLY A 356 -8.96 -14.92 19.08
N LEU A 357 -8.89 -16.20 18.71
CA LEU A 357 -8.47 -17.30 19.56
C LEU A 357 -7.42 -18.14 18.82
N ALA A 358 -6.37 -18.52 19.53
CA ALA A 358 -5.35 -19.43 19.01
C ALA A 358 -5.09 -20.56 20.00
N TYR A 359 -4.95 -21.78 19.48
CA TYR A 359 -4.51 -22.93 20.26
C TYR A 359 -3.19 -23.42 19.69
N ARG A 360 -2.16 -23.45 20.52
CA ARG A 360 -0.82 -23.95 20.19
C ARG A 360 -0.56 -25.26 20.88
N TYR A 361 0.08 -26.19 20.18
CA TYR A 361 0.45 -27.50 20.67
C TYR A 361 1.89 -27.83 20.30
N PHE A 362 2.72 -28.06 21.31
CA PHE A 362 4.13 -28.44 21.16
C PHE A 362 4.26 -29.96 21.18
N ALA A 363 4.56 -30.56 20.03
CA ALA A 363 4.68 -32.00 19.84
C ALA A 363 6.13 -32.46 20.03
N GLU A 364 6.54 -32.71 21.28
CA GLU A 364 7.87 -33.25 21.62
C GLU A 364 8.22 -34.53 20.84
N ASN A 365 7.23 -35.41 20.65
CA ASN A 365 7.38 -36.68 19.93
C ASN A 365 7.54 -36.53 18.40
N LEU A 366 7.29 -35.33 17.87
CA LEU A 366 7.48 -34.97 16.46
C LEU A 366 8.64 -34.00 16.32
N ASN A 367 9.79 -34.33 16.94
CA ASN A 367 11.00 -33.52 16.84
C ASN A 367 10.82 -32.07 17.33
N GLY A 368 9.98 -31.87 18.35
CA GLY A 368 9.68 -30.54 18.90
C GLY A 368 8.93 -29.64 17.92
N THR A 369 8.07 -30.22 17.08
CA THR A 369 7.24 -29.44 16.14
C THR A 369 6.14 -28.71 16.90
N GLU A 370 6.00 -27.41 16.69
CA GLU A 370 4.83 -26.66 17.15
C GLU A 370 3.75 -26.67 16.07
N PHE A 371 2.51 -26.91 16.46
CA PHE A 371 1.32 -26.72 15.63
C PHE A 371 0.44 -25.66 16.27
N ALA A 372 -0.22 -24.87 15.44
CA ALA A 372 -1.21 -23.91 15.92
C ALA A 372 -2.45 -23.90 15.03
N VAL A 373 -3.60 -23.63 15.64
CA VAL A 373 -4.86 -23.35 14.94
C VAL A 373 -5.42 -22.04 15.43
N TYR A 374 -6.02 -21.29 14.51
CA TYR A 374 -6.43 -19.91 14.72
C TYR A 374 -7.87 -19.72 14.25
N TYR A 375 -8.61 -18.92 14.98
CA TYR A 375 -9.86 -18.32 14.51
C TYR A 375 -9.83 -16.84 14.83
N THR A 376 -10.16 -15.99 13.86
CA THR A 376 -10.31 -14.55 14.08
C THR A 376 -11.58 -14.05 13.41
N ARG A 377 -12.24 -13.07 14.04
CA ARG A 377 -13.18 -12.17 13.39
C ARG A 377 -12.60 -10.77 13.47
N THR A 378 -12.32 -10.16 12.33
CA THR A 378 -11.75 -8.80 12.23
C THR A 378 -12.54 -7.99 11.21
N HIS A 379 -12.30 -6.69 11.08
CA HIS A 379 -12.85 -5.92 9.96
C HIS A 379 -11.76 -5.66 8.93
N ALA A 380 -12.14 -5.60 7.65
CA ALA A 380 -11.22 -5.41 6.54
C ALA A 380 -10.35 -4.18 6.77
N LYS A 381 -9.04 -4.30 6.57
CA LYS A 381 -8.07 -3.19 6.69
C LYS A 381 -7.81 -2.51 5.35
N THR A 382 -8.23 -3.15 4.26
CA THR A 382 -8.25 -2.66 2.88
C THR A 382 -9.67 -2.23 2.51
N PRO A 383 -9.84 -1.12 1.76
CA PRO A 383 -11.15 -0.61 1.43
C PRO A 383 -11.79 -1.33 0.24
N VAL A 384 -13.11 -1.19 0.13
CA VAL A 384 -13.88 -1.29 -1.10
C VAL A 384 -14.37 0.11 -1.52
N VAL A 385 -14.85 0.25 -2.75
CA VAL A 385 -15.30 1.55 -3.28
C VAL A 385 -16.82 1.67 -3.16
N GLY A 386 -17.29 2.80 -2.63
CA GLY A 386 -18.68 3.22 -2.72
C GLY A 386 -18.82 4.49 -3.56
N ALA A 387 -19.85 4.58 -4.39
CA ALA A 387 -20.15 5.77 -5.18
C ALA A 387 -21.65 6.10 -5.20
N ARG A 388 -21.98 7.38 -5.36
CA ARG A 388 -23.36 7.85 -5.52
C ARG A 388 -23.46 8.90 -6.60
N ILE A 389 -24.49 8.78 -7.42
CA ILE A 389 -24.85 9.80 -8.41
C ILE A 389 -25.88 10.72 -7.79
N ASN A 390 -25.54 11.99 -7.58
CA ASN A 390 -26.46 12.93 -6.95
C ASN A 390 -27.52 13.48 -7.90
N GLN A 391 -27.24 13.47 -9.21
CA GLN A 391 -28.16 13.96 -10.23
C GLN A 391 -28.28 12.98 -11.38
N ILE A 392 -29.49 12.46 -11.62
CA ILE A 392 -29.75 11.60 -12.78
C ILE A 392 -29.92 12.48 -14.01
N ASN A 393 -29.14 12.18 -15.06
CA ASN A 393 -29.12 12.98 -16.28
C ASN A 393 -30.41 12.87 -17.11
N ALA A 394 -31.31 13.84 -17.00
CA ALA A 394 -32.49 13.92 -17.86
C ALA A 394 -32.23 14.57 -19.25
N ALA A 395 -31.06 15.19 -19.45
CA ALA A 395 -30.70 15.97 -20.64
C ALA A 395 -29.98 15.16 -21.73
N GLY A 396 -29.75 13.86 -21.52
CA GLY A 396 -28.96 13.02 -22.43
C GLY A 396 -27.50 13.50 -22.49
N PRO A 397 -26.72 13.20 -23.53
CA PRO A 397 -25.27 13.43 -23.54
C PRO A 397 -24.80 14.83 -23.14
N ALA A 398 -25.62 15.88 -23.34
CA ALA A 398 -25.30 17.24 -22.93
C ALA A 398 -25.22 17.45 -21.39
N GLY A 399 -25.92 16.65 -20.59
CA GLY A 399 -25.90 16.70 -19.12
C GLY A 399 -24.91 15.74 -18.46
N ALA A 400 -24.15 14.97 -19.24
CA ALA A 400 -23.13 14.05 -18.75
C ALA A 400 -22.07 14.73 -17.87
N PRO A 401 -21.50 15.90 -18.22
CA PRO A 401 -20.48 16.54 -17.38
C PRO A 401 -21.02 16.89 -16.00
N GLU A 402 -22.20 17.52 -15.89
CA GLU A 402 -22.81 17.86 -14.59
C GLU A 402 -23.10 16.61 -13.75
N THR A 403 -23.52 15.52 -14.38
CA THR A 403 -23.80 14.26 -13.69
C THR A 403 -22.54 13.63 -13.10
N ILE A 404 -21.44 13.63 -13.84
CA ILE A 404 -20.14 13.13 -13.37
C ILE A 404 -19.57 14.06 -12.30
N ASP A 405 -19.59 15.36 -12.55
CA ASP A 405 -19.03 16.40 -11.67
C ASP A 405 -19.75 16.49 -10.31
N THR A 406 -21.03 16.07 -10.26
CA THR A 406 -21.80 15.98 -9.02
C THR A 406 -21.81 14.58 -8.42
N THR A 407 -21.13 13.60 -9.03
CA THR A 407 -20.97 12.26 -8.44
C THR A 407 -19.92 12.30 -7.35
N GLU A 408 -20.14 11.51 -6.30
CA GLU A 408 -19.22 11.41 -5.16
C GLU A 408 -18.84 9.95 -4.91
N TYR A 409 -17.64 9.73 -4.38
CA TYR A 409 -17.16 8.41 -3.98
C TYR A 409 -16.57 8.41 -2.57
N GLN A 410 -16.44 7.23 -1.97
CA GLN A 410 -15.79 7.04 -0.68
C GLN A 410 -15.15 5.66 -0.60
N MET A 411 -14.13 5.53 0.25
CA MET A 411 -13.69 4.21 0.69
C MET A 411 -14.63 3.69 1.76
N ALA A 412 -14.85 2.38 1.77
CA ALA A 412 -15.66 1.72 2.78
C ALA A 412 -15.00 0.42 3.23
N TYR A 413 -15.11 0.07 4.51
CA TYR A 413 -14.44 -1.09 5.08
C TYR A 413 -15.47 -2.11 5.55
N VAL A 414 -15.40 -3.32 4.99
CA VAL A 414 -16.35 -4.40 5.28
C VAL A 414 -16.07 -4.98 6.66
N GLU A 415 -17.12 -5.12 7.46
CA GLU A 415 -17.07 -5.63 8.84
C GLU A 415 -17.12 -7.17 8.87
N ASP A 416 -16.93 -7.73 10.06
CA ASP A 416 -17.09 -9.15 10.38
C ASP A 416 -16.45 -10.17 9.41
N GLN A 417 -15.19 -9.91 9.02
CA GLN A 417 -14.37 -10.82 8.23
C GLN A 417 -13.80 -11.94 9.10
N ASP A 418 -14.32 -13.15 8.90
CA ASP A 418 -13.89 -14.37 9.59
C ASP A 418 -12.63 -14.98 8.92
N MET A 419 -11.76 -15.59 9.71
CA MET A 419 -10.62 -16.37 9.23
C MET A 419 -10.41 -17.61 10.11
N ILE A 420 -10.16 -18.76 9.48
CA ILE A 420 -9.67 -19.97 10.12
C ILE A 420 -8.26 -20.23 9.59
N GLY A 421 -7.29 -20.39 10.49
CA GLY A 421 -5.90 -20.61 10.12
C GLY A 421 -5.30 -21.83 10.81
N ALA A 422 -4.23 -22.36 10.22
CA ALA A 422 -3.37 -23.35 10.86
C ALA A 422 -1.91 -23.06 10.52
N SER A 423 -1.00 -23.33 11.45
CA SER A 423 0.44 -23.25 11.20
C SER A 423 1.21 -24.39 11.83
N PHE A 424 2.43 -24.60 11.35
CA PHE A 424 3.41 -25.46 11.98
C PHE A 424 4.81 -24.84 11.90
N ASN A 425 5.66 -25.18 12.86
CA ASN A 425 7.07 -24.82 12.86
C ASN A 425 7.90 -25.99 13.37
N THR A 426 8.95 -26.35 12.64
CA THR A 426 9.84 -27.47 12.97
C THR A 426 11.26 -27.22 12.48
N ALA A 427 12.23 -27.92 13.06
CA ALA A 427 13.63 -27.85 12.63
C ALA A 427 14.15 -29.23 12.24
N VAL A 428 14.57 -29.41 10.99
CA VAL A 428 15.13 -30.67 10.48
C VAL A 428 16.58 -30.46 10.06
N GLY A 429 17.50 -31.02 10.84
CA GLY A 429 18.94 -30.80 10.64
C GLY A 429 19.29 -29.32 10.83
N ASN A 430 19.86 -28.69 9.79
CA ASN A 430 20.24 -27.27 9.80
C ASN A 430 19.19 -26.36 9.13
N VAL A 431 17.99 -26.88 8.85
CA VAL A 431 16.92 -26.14 8.18
C VAL A 431 15.74 -26.00 9.13
N SER A 432 15.27 -24.77 9.32
CA SER A 432 13.99 -24.51 9.99
C SER A 432 12.90 -24.36 8.95
N PHE A 433 11.79 -25.07 9.13
CA PHE A 433 10.62 -25.02 8.28
C PHE A 433 9.46 -24.46 9.09
N ALA A 434 8.78 -23.46 8.54
CA ALA A 434 7.55 -22.96 9.10
C ALA A 434 6.54 -22.76 7.98
N GLY A 435 5.30 -23.18 8.19
CA GLY A 435 4.27 -23.07 7.18
C GLY A 435 2.94 -22.71 7.80
N GLU A 436 2.14 -21.98 7.04
CA GLU A 436 0.79 -21.59 7.45
C GLU A 436 -0.19 -21.64 6.28
N ILE A 437 -1.46 -21.77 6.63
CA ILE A 437 -2.60 -21.59 5.74
C ILE A 437 -3.69 -20.80 6.48
N ALA A 438 -4.30 -19.86 5.78
CA ALA A 438 -5.40 -19.05 6.25
C ALA A 438 -6.55 -19.14 5.23
N TYR A 439 -7.73 -19.54 5.70
CA TYR A 439 -8.97 -19.55 4.94
C TYR A 439 -9.89 -18.44 5.44
N ARG A 440 -10.44 -17.65 4.51
CA ARG A 440 -11.41 -16.59 4.79
C ARG A 440 -12.67 -16.82 3.97
N PRO A 441 -13.79 -17.16 4.62
CA PRO A 441 -15.08 -17.11 3.96
C PRO A 441 -15.52 -15.65 3.78
N ASN A 442 -16.15 -15.34 2.65
CA ASN A 442 -16.74 -14.02 2.34
C ASN A 442 -15.73 -12.86 2.44
N ARG A 443 -14.48 -13.06 2.00
CA ARG A 443 -13.50 -11.98 1.88
C ARG A 443 -14.03 -10.97 0.87
N ALA A 444 -14.18 -9.72 1.27
CA ALA A 444 -14.52 -8.65 0.34
C ALA A 444 -13.36 -8.38 -0.63
N ILE A 445 -13.64 -8.40 -1.94
CA ILE A 445 -12.72 -7.99 -3.00
C ILE A 445 -13.37 -6.92 -3.87
N ILE A 446 -12.57 -5.94 -4.29
CA ILE A 446 -13.04 -4.91 -5.23
C ILE A 446 -13.26 -5.59 -6.59
N ASN A 447 -14.46 -5.50 -7.12
CA ASN A 447 -14.79 -6.07 -8.43
C ASN A 447 -14.38 -5.15 -9.60
N GLU A 448 -14.49 -3.83 -9.43
CA GLU A 448 -14.25 -2.80 -10.46
C GLU A 448 -13.29 -1.70 -9.97
N VAL A 449 -12.28 -1.29 -10.77
CA VAL A 449 -11.27 -0.31 -10.29
C VAL A 449 -11.93 1.05 -10.30
N GLY A 450 -11.45 1.98 -9.45
CA GLY A 450 -11.91 3.37 -9.45
C GLY A 450 -12.02 3.95 -10.87
N ASP A 451 -11.03 3.76 -11.73
CA ASP A 451 -11.08 4.29 -13.09
C ASP A 451 -12.10 3.56 -14.01
N ASN A 452 -12.26 2.23 -13.88
CA ASN A 452 -13.27 1.46 -14.63
C ASN A 452 -14.68 1.79 -14.14
N LEU A 453 -14.88 1.92 -12.82
CA LEU A 453 -16.11 2.40 -12.22
C LEU A 453 -16.51 3.77 -12.78
N ILE A 454 -15.53 4.60 -13.14
CA ILE A 454 -15.80 5.92 -13.71
C ILE A 454 -15.96 5.91 -15.24
N GLN A 455 -15.35 4.96 -15.97
CA GLN A 455 -15.78 4.66 -17.34
C GLN A 455 -17.21 4.15 -17.38
N ASN A 456 -17.57 3.28 -16.45
CA ASN A 456 -18.91 2.79 -16.25
C ASN A 456 -19.88 3.92 -15.87
N LEU A 457 -19.40 4.92 -15.11
CA LEU A 457 -20.15 6.14 -14.84
C LEU A 457 -20.52 6.89 -16.13
N ALA A 458 -19.73 6.83 -17.21
CA ALA A 458 -20.09 7.42 -18.50
C ALA A 458 -21.37 6.82 -19.09
N GLY A 459 -21.52 5.49 -19.03
CA GLY A 459 -22.68 4.76 -19.54
C GLY A 459 -23.96 5.10 -18.76
N VAL A 460 -23.82 5.36 -17.47
CA VAL A 460 -24.90 5.85 -16.60
C VAL A 460 -25.16 7.34 -16.81
N ALA A 461 -24.11 8.15 -16.90
CA ALA A 461 -24.18 9.60 -16.95
C ALA A 461 -24.80 10.12 -18.23
N VAL A 462 -24.83 9.36 -19.34
CA VAL A 462 -25.53 9.75 -20.58
C VAL A 462 -26.95 9.18 -20.69
N ASN A 463 -27.36 8.34 -19.73
CA ASN A 463 -28.63 7.62 -19.77
C ASN A 463 -29.70 8.28 -18.88
N PRO A 464 -30.89 8.63 -19.41
CA PRO A 464 -31.97 9.24 -18.63
C PRO A 464 -32.78 8.30 -17.74
N ASP A 465 -32.64 6.97 -17.87
CA ASP A 465 -33.24 5.97 -16.96
C ASP A 465 -32.22 4.90 -16.59
N PRO A 466 -31.13 5.27 -15.89
CA PRO A 466 -30.03 4.37 -15.64
C PRO A 466 -30.40 3.24 -14.67
N ARG A 467 -29.86 2.06 -14.94
CA ARG A 467 -30.02 0.83 -14.16
C ARG A 467 -28.69 0.37 -13.59
N ILE A 468 -28.72 -0.48 -12.58
CA ILE A 468 -27.50 -1.02 -11.95
C ILE A 468 -26.61 -1.72 -12.97
N GLY A 469 -27.18 -2.47 -13.91
CA GLY A 469 -26.44 -3.12 -15.00
C GLY A 469 -25.81 -2.15 -16.00
N ASN A 470 -26.11 -0.84 -15.92
CA ASN A 470 -25.38 0.18 -16.67
C ASN A 470 -24.10 0.64 -15.97
N PHE A 471 -23.97 0.42 -14.65
CA PHE A 471 -22.69 0.56 -13.96
C PHE A 471 -21.82 -0.65 -14.25
N THR A 472 -22.24 -1.84 -13.84
CA THR A 472 -21.42 -3.03 -13.96
C THR A 472 -22.30 -4.28 -14.00
N SER A 473 -21.74 -5.36 -14.54
CA SER A 473 -22.35 -6.68 -14.47
C SER A 473 -22.01 -7.42 -13.17
N HIS A 474 -21.09 -6.88 -12.36
CA HIS A 474 -20.72 -7.41 -11.05
C HIS A 474 -21.75 -7.11 -9.96
N CYS A 475 -21.53 -7.67 -8.76
CA CYS A 475 -22.37 -7.38 -7.60
C CYS A 475 -22.29 -5.89 -7.22
N VAL A 476 -23.45 -5.30 -6.97
CA VAL A 476 -23.58 -3.94 -6.43
C VAL A 476 -24.52 -4.00 -5.24
N ARG A 477 -24.15 -3.38 -4.12
CA ARG A 477 -24.90 -3.43 -2.86
C ARG A 477 -25.26 -2.03 -2.37
N VAL A 478 -26.39 -1.85 -1.70
CA VAL A 478 -26.75 -0.57 -1.03
C VAL A 478 -26.27 -0.51 0.43
N GLU A 479 -25.85 -1.64 0.98
CA GLU A 479 -25.38 -1.80 2.34
C GLU A 479 -24.20 -2.78 2.35
N LEU A 480 -23.17 -2.50 3.17
CA LEU A 480 -22.05 -3.42 3.36
C LEU A 480 -22.54 -4.69 4.06
N GLY A 481 -22.16 -5.85 3.55
CA GLY A 481 -22.67 -7.17 3.94
C GLY A 481 -24.09 -7.46 3.43
N GLY A 482 -24.70 -6.53 2.67
CA GLY A 482 -26.04 -6.69 2.09
C GLY A 482 -26.06 -7.58 0.84
N SER A 483 -27.25 -7.89 0.32
CA SER A 483 -27.39 -8.67 -0.92
C SER A 483 -27.12 -7.85 -2.18
N CYS A 484 -26.65 -8.53 -3.24
CA CYS A 484 -26.49 -7.93 -4.57
C CYS A 484 -27.84 -7.45 -5.14
N LEU A 485 -27.83 -6.27 -5.74
CA LEU A 485 -28.95 -5.73 -6.51
C LEU A 485 -29.09 -6.45 -7.86
N SER A 486 -30.28 -6.38 -8.46
CA SER A 486 -30.48 -6.81 -9.83
C SER A 486 -29.94 -5.76 -10.79
N GLY A 487 -29.30 -6.18 -11.88
CA GLY A 487 -28.90 -5.28 -12.98
C GLY A 487 -30.07 -4.48 -13.59
N THR A 488 -31.33 -4.89 -13.36
CA THR A 488 -32.53 -4.16 -13.84
C THR A 488 -33.06 -3.11 -12.85
N ASP A 489 -32.53 -3.07 -11.62
CA ASP A 489 -32.91 -2.09 -10.62
C ASP A 489 -32.53 -0.68 -11.06
N LYS A 490 -33.35 0.31 -10.72
CA LYS A 490 -33.08 1.72 -11.06
C LYS A 490 -32.00 2.29 -10.17
N VAL A 491 -31.09 3.06 -10.78
CA VAL A 491 -30.20 3.93 -10.02
C VAL A 491 -31.03 5.07 -9.43
N GLN A 492 -30.82 5.35 -8.14
CA GLN A 492 -31.51 6.39 -7.41
C GLN A 492 -30.56 7.53 -7.11
N ALA A 493 -31.01 8.77 -7.35
CA ALA A 493 -30.25 9.97 -7.03
C ALA A 493 -29.89 10.01 -5.53
N GLY A 494 -28.61 10.22 -5.22
CA GLY A 494 -28.07 10.31 -3.86
C GLY A 494 -27.93 8.97 -3.11
N GLN A 495 -28.38 7.85 -3.69
CA GLN A 495 -28.18 6.52 -3.12
C GLN A 495 -26.72 6.11 -3.29
N LEU A 496 -26.12 5.65 -2.20
CA LEU A 496 -24.78 5.09 -2.22
C LEU A 496 -24.83 3.61 -2.61
N TYR A 497 -23.96 3.24 -3.54
CA TYR A 497 -23.77 1.88 -4.05
C TYR A 497 -22.33 1.44 -3.79
N TYR A 498 -22.15 0.22 -3.32
CA TYR A 498 -20.85 -0.39 -3.04
C TYR A 498 -20.54 -1.47 -4.08
N PHE A 499 -19.32 -1.42 -4.62
CA PHE A 499 -18.86 -2.22 -5.75
C PHE A 499 -17.82 -3.23 -5.27
N TYR A 500 -18.31 -4.35 -4.76
CA TYR A 500 -17.46 -5.43 -4.27
C TYR A 500 -18.21 -6.77 -4.24
N ASP A 501 -17.40 -7.82 -4.30
CA ASP A 501 -17.80 -9.22 -4.32
C ASP A 501 -17.24 -9.90 -3.06
N GLU A 502 -17.91 -10.95 -2.58
CA GLU A 502 -17.50 -11.72 -1.40
C GLU A 502 -17.08 -13.13 -1.80
N VAL A 503 -15.78 -13.42 -1.65
CA VAL A 503 -15.16 -14.65 -2.16
C VAL A 503 -14.63 -15.54 -1.04
N ASP A 504 -14.44 -16.81 -1.35
CA ASP A 504 -13.64 -17.72 -0.54
C ASP A 504 -12.15 -17.51 -0.87
N SER A 505 -11.34 -17.19 0.13
CA SER A 505 -9.91 -16.90 -0.06
C SER A 505 -9.02 -17.80 0.78
N TYR A 506 -7.99 -18.35 0.15
CA TYR A 506 -6.97 -19.19 0.77
C TYR A 506 -5.60 -18.57 0.56
N ASN A 507 -4.89 -18.26 1.64
CA ASN A 507 -3.51 -17.80 1.61
C ASN A 507 -2.64 -18.84 2.32
N ALA A 508 -1.56 -19.28 1.69
CA ALA A 508 -0.61 -20.18 2.34
C ALA A 508 0.83 -19.71 2.10
N SER A 509 1.69 -19.94 3.09
CA SER A 509 3.13 -19.69 2.97
C SER A 509 3.95 -20.82 3.55
N LEU A 510 5.16 -20.98 3.00
CA LEU A 510 6.16 -21.93 3.46
C LEU A 510 7.51 -21.22 3.54
N VAL A 511 7.94 -20.96 4.76
CA VAL A 511 9.21 -20.34 5.12
C VAL A 511 10.25 -21.43 5.38
N ASN A 512 11.42 -21.25 4.79
CA ASN A 512 12.56 -22.14 4.90
C ASN A 512 13.79 -21.32 5.30
N ILE A 513 14.39 -21.64 6.44
CA ILE A 513 15.60 -20.98 6.94
C ILE A 513 16.75 -21.98 6.89
N PHE A 514 17.69 -21.76 5.98
CA PHE A 514 18.89 -22.56 5.82
C PHE A 514 20.04 -21.88 6.57
N ASN A 515 20.59 -22.55 7.58
CA ASN A 515 21.80 -22.10 8.26
C ASN A 515 23.00 -22.89 7.76
N PHE A 516 23.86 -22.24 6.96
CA PHE A 516 25.08 -22.86 6.43
C PHE A 516 26.27 -22.70 7.37
N GLY A 517 26.15 -21.93 8.45
CA GLY A 517 27.25 -21.61 9.33
C GLY A 517 28.41 -20.88 8.60
N PRO A 518 29.64 -20.95 9.11
CA PRO A 518 30.80 -20.32 8.49
C PRO A 518 31.08 -20.88 7.09
N THR A 519 30.81 -20.09 6.05
CA THR A 519 30.99 -20.47 4.63
C THR A 519 31.57 -19.30 3.85
N PHE A 520 32.41 -19.54 2.83
CA PHE A 520 33.02 -18.48 2.01
C PHE A 520 33.76 -17.38 2.80
N GLY A 521 34.37 -17.76 3.93
CA GLY A 521 35.10 -16.82 4.80
C GLY A 521 34.21 -15.93 5.66
N SER A 522 32.88 -16.09 5.61
CA SER A 522 31.96 -15.48 6.56
C SER A 522 31.97 -16.25 7.89
N ASP A 523 31.60 -15.58 8.98
CA ASP A 523 31.33 -16.21 10.27
C ASP A 523 29.97 -16.90 10.31
N GLY A 524 29.05 -16.49 9.43
CA GLY A 524 27.75 -17.10 9.27
C GLY A 524 27.14 -16.76 7.90
N LEU A 525 26.50 -17.75 7.29
CA LEU A 525 25.72 -17.60 6.08
C LEU A 525 24.33 -18.18 6.31
N ILE A 526 23.31 -17.36 6.13
CA ILE A 526 21.90 -17.76 6.25
C ILE A 526 21.20 -17.46 4.92
N ALA A 527 20.42 -18.43 4.44
CA ALA A 527 19.43 -18.20 3.39
C ALA A 527 18.02 -18.38 3.93
N LEU A 528 17.13 -17.50 3.51
CA LEU A 528 15.70 -17.55 3.77
C LEU A 528 15.00 -17.70 2.43
N LEU A 529 14.03 -18.61 2.33
CA LEU A 529 13.14 -18.74 1.19
C LEU A 529 11.72 -18.88 1.71
N GLU A 530 10.86 -17.95 1.34
CA GLU A 530 9.42 -18.05 1.55
C GLU A 530 8.73 -18.24 0.21
N LEU A 531 7.97 -19.33 0.09
CA LEU A 531 7.02 -19.55 -0.99
C LEU A 531 5.65 -19.12 -0.51
N GLY A 532 4.88 -18.44 -1.35
CA GLY A 532 3.52 -18.03 -1.02
C GLY A 532 2.57 -18.33 -2.17
N VAL A 533 1.32 -18.64 -1.82
CA VAL A 533 0.22 -18.85 -2.76
C VAL A 533 -1.04 -18.17 -2.23
N GLU A 534 -1.81 -17.59 -3.14
CA GLU A 534 -3.12 -17.01 -2.90
C GLU A 534 -4.09 -17.63 -3.90
N HIS A 535 -5.17 -18.22 -3.39
CA HIS A 535 -6.22 -18.85 -4.19
C HIS A 535 -7.57 -18.25 -3.84
N ILE A 536 -8.38 -17.95 -4.86
CA ILE A 536 -9.70 -17.35 -4.77
C ILE A 536 -10.71 -18.28 -5.45
N ASP A 537 -11.83 -18.51 -4.76
CA ASP A 537 -12.96 -19.31 -5.21
C ASP A 537 -14.28 -18.60 -4.84
N GLY A 538 -15.41 -19.05 -5.37
CA GLY A 538 -16.73 -18.54 -5.00
C GLY A 538 -17.04 -17.15 -5.53
N LEU A 539 -16.44 -16.76 -6.67
CA LEU A 539 -16.81 -15.53 -7.39
C LEU A 539 -18.30 -15.57 -7.75
N GLU A 540 -19.02 -14.47 -7.56
CA GLU A 540 -20.45 -14.37 -7.87
C GLU A 540 -20.75 -14.67 -9.35
N ASN A 541 -19.81 -14.35 -10.24
CA ASN A 541 -19.82 -14.75 -11.64
C ASN A 541 -18.39 -14.90 -12.17
N GLU A 542 -17.94 -16.13 -12.41
CA GLU A 542 -16.59 -16.46 -12.89
C GLU A 542 -16.30 -16.01 -14.34
N ASP A 543 -17.35 -15.73 -15.14
CA ASP A 543 -17.18 -15.30 -16.54
C ASP A 543 -16.85 -13.81 -16.68
N LEU A 544 -16.83 -13.05 -15.57
CA LEU A 544 -16.54 -11.63 -15.57
C LEU A 544 -15.05 -11.33 -15.32
N TYR A 545 -14.59 -10.22 -15.88
CA TYR A 545 -13.27 -9.67 -15.58
C TYR A 545 -13.29 -9.04 -14.18
N TYR A 546 -12.50 -9.57 -13.24
CA TYR A 546 -12.29 -8.93 -11.94
C TYR A 546 -10.97 -8.18 -11.91
N ASN A 547 -10.97 -7.08 -11.18
CA ASN A 547 -9.74 -6.40 -10.84
C ASN A 547 -8.73 -7.28 -10.12
N SER A 548 -7.47 -7.00 -10.41
CA SER A 548 -6.33 -7.56 -9.72
C SER A 548 -5.30 -6.51 -9.38
N THR A 549 -4.21 -6.94 -8.76
CA THR A 549 -3.01 -6.12 -8.59
C THR A 549 -2.45 -5.58 -9.90
N ALA A 550 -2.72 -6.24 -11.04
CA ALA A 550 -2.28 -5.82 -12.37
C ALA A 550 -3.30 -4.94 -13.11
N ALA A 551 -4.46 -4.67 -12.50
CA ALA A 551 -5.56 -3.97 -13.14
C ALA A 551 -5.12 -2.60 -13.68
N ILE A 552 -5.54 -2.34 -14.92
CA ILE A 552 -5.42 -1.06 -15.60
C ILE A 552 -6.80 -0.68 -16.15
N LEU A 553 -6.92 0.54 -16.65
CA LEU A 553 -8.17 0.98 -17.25
C LEU A 553 -8.48 0.10 -18.48
N GLY A 554 -9.73 -0.34 -18.66
CA GLY A 554 -10.10 -1.24 -19.76
C GLY A 554 -9.70 -0.70 -21.15
N THR A 555 -9.92 0.60 -21.38
CA THR A 555 -9.48 1.24 -22.64
C THR A 555 -7.96 1.32 -22.79
N GLU A 556 -7.20 1.31 -21.70
CA GLU A 556 -5.74 1.20 -21.76
C GLU A 556 -5.33 -0.24 -22.16
N ALA A 557 -6.02 -1.25 -21.64
CA ALA A 557 -5.79 -2.65 -22.01
C ALA A 557 -6.03 -2.92 -23.50
N ASP A 558 -7.16 -2.44 -24.07
CA ASP A 558 -7.45 -2.53 -25.51
C ASP A 558 -6.34 -1.92 -26.38
N VAL A 559 -5.85 -0.75 -25.98
CA VAL A 559 -4.76 -0.03 -26.68
C VAL A 559 -3.45 -0.81 -26.62
N LEU A 560 -3.11 -1.35 -25.46
CA LEU A 560 -1.85 -2.08 -25.24
C LEU A 560 -1.84 -3.44 -25.94
N ASN A 561 -3.00 -4.08 -26.03
CA ASN A 561 -3.16 -5.36 -26.73
C ASN A 561 -3.32 -5.20 -28.25
N GLY A 562 -3.25 -3.95 -28.75
CA GLY A 562 -3.03 -3.66 -30.16
C GLY A 562 -4.27 -3.76 -31.04
N ASN A 563 -5.47 -3.93 -30.46
CA ASN A 563 -6.72 -3.91 -31.20
C ASN A 563 -7.11 -2.45 -31.54
N ARG A 564 -7.01 -1.53 -30.57
CA ARG A 564 -7.21 -0.07 -30.76
C ARG A 564 -8.56 0.28 -31.42
N ASP A 565 -9.50 -0.65 -31.39
CA ASP A 565 -10.85 -0.46 -31.93
C ASP A 565 -11.79 0.12 -30.86
N GLY A 566 -11.30 0.17 -29.62
CA GLY A 566 -11.97 0.66 -28.44
C GLY A 566 -12.72 -0.42 -27.69
N VAL A 567 -13.15 -1.48 -28.35
CA VAL A 567 -14.07 -2.46 -27.78
C VAL A 567 -13.32 -3.33 -26.80
N VAL A 568 -13.46 -3.06 -25.50
CA VAL A 568 -12.85 -3.88 -24.45
C VAL A 568 -13.61 -5.20 -24.34
N THR A 569 -13.00 -6.29 -24.80
CA THR A 569 -13.49 -7.66 -24.58
C THR A 569 -12.72 -8.31 -23.43
N SER A 570 -13.32 -9.32 -22.80
CA SER A 570 -12.67 -10.09 -21.74
C SER A 570 -11.31 -10.65 -22.16
N ASN A 571 -11.18 -11.04 -23.44
CA ASN A 571 -9.94 -11.58 -24.01
C ASN A 571 -8.82 -10.53 -24.11
N GLU A 572 -9.15 -9.24 -24.12
CA GLU A 572 -8.17 -8.14 -24.19
C GLU A 572 -7.82 -7.58 -22.82
N THR A 573 -8.51 -8.02 -21.77
CA THR A 573 -8.20 -7.64 -20.39
C THR A 573 -7.64 -8.81 -19.59
N ASP A 574 -7.62 -10.02 -20.15
CA ASP A 574 -7.28 -11.28 -19.46
C ASP A 574 -5.94 -11.20 -18.73
N ASP A 575 -4.90 -10.68 -19.40
CA ASP A 575 -3.55 -10.50 -18.82
C ASP A 575 -3.49 -9.55 -17.61
N TYR A 576 -4.52 -8.73 -17.42
CA TYR A 576 -4.64 -7.74 -16.35
C TYR A 576 -5.72 -8.09 -15.32
N GLY A 577 -6.37 -9.25 -15.48
CA GLY A 577 -7.48 -9.71 -14.64
C GLY A 577 -7.02 -10.39 -13.38
N LEU A 578 -7.99 -10.75 -12.52
CA LEU A 578 -7.77 -11.61 -11.37
C LEU A 578 -7.56 -13.05 -11.82
N ASP A 579 -6.49 -13.67 -11.32
CA ASP A 579 -6.30 -15.10 -11.44
C ASP A 579 -6.83 -15.82 -10.20
N THR A 580 -7.52 -16.94 -10.43
CA THR A 580 -8.01 -17.80 -9.33
C THR A 580 -6.86 -18.32 -8.45
N THR A 581 -5.66 -18.48 -9.01
CA THR A 581 -4.47 -18.88 -8.25
C THR A 581 -3.30 -18.00 -8.66
N SER A 582 -2.65 -17.40 -7.67
CA SER A 582 -1.44 -16.61 -7.87
C SER A 582 -0.37 -17.06 -6.87
N TRP A 583 0.89 -17.06 -7.29
CA TRP A 583 1.98 -17.52 -6.43
C TRP A 583 3.31 -16.84 -6.71
N GLY A 584 4.20 -16.90 -5.73
CA GLY A 584 5.53 -16.32 -5.86
C GLY A 584 6.46 -16.71 -4.73
N TYR A 585 7.64 -16.11 -4.73
CA TYR A 585 8.63 -16.32 -3.69
C TYR A 585 9.36 -15.05 -3.28
N ARG A 586 9.86 -15.08 -2.05
CA ARG A 586 10.79 -14.10 -1.48
C ARG A 586 12.01 -14.86 -0.98
N ALA A 587 13.20 -14.44 -1.39
CA ALA A 587 14.44 -15.07 -1.01
C ALA A 587 15.41 -14.03 -0.44
N VAL A 588 16.09 -14.38 0.65
CA VAL A 588 17.14 -13.55 1.25
C VAL A 588 18.37 -14.40 1.46
N LEU A 589 19.52 -13.91 1.03
CA LEU A 589 20.83 -14.45 1.38
C LEU A 589 21.56 -13.39 2.19
N ARG A 590 22.05 -13.73 3.37
CA ARG A 590 22.83 -12.82 4.22
C ARG A 590 24.07 -13.54 4.71
N ALA A 591 25.22 -12.88 4.60
CA ALA A 591 26.46 -13.32 5.22
C ALA A 591 26.85 -12.31 6.30
N ASP A 592 27.52 -12.79 7.35
CA ASP A 592 28.03 -11.96 8.44
C ASP A 592 29.56 -12.14 8.54
N TYR A 593 30.28 -11.01 8.55
CA TYR A 593 31.72 -10.95 8.72
C TYR A 593 32.02 -10.07 9.92
N SER A 594 32.57 -10.66 10.97
CA SER A 594 32.86 -10.00 12.23
C SER A 594 34.23 -9.35 12.17
N ASN A 595 34.34 -8.15 12.74
CA ASN A 595 35.62 -7.46 12.89
C ASN A 595 36.43 -7.34 11.57
N VAL A 596 35.75 -6.96 10.48
CA VAL A 596 36.39 -6.75 9.17
C VAL A 596 37.45 -5.65 9.22
N PHE A 597 37.24 -4.64 10.07
CA PHE A 597 38.21 -3.60 10.35
C PHE A 597 37.88 -2.90 11.67
N ALA A 598 38.86 -2.72 12.55
CA ALA A 598 38.75 -1.89 13.77
C ALA A 598 37.50 -2.17 14.65
N GLY A 599 37.03 -3.40 14.74
CA GLY A 599 35.84 -3.78 15.52
C GLY A 599 34.50 -3.58 14.79
N VAL A 600 34.53 -3.18 13.51
CA VAL A 600 33.34 -3.10 12.65
C VAL A 600 33.01 -4.47 12.10
N SER A 601 31.75 -4.87 12.22
CA SER A 601 31.18 -6.04 11.54
C SER A 601 30.49 -5.61 10.25
N MET A 602 30.51 -6.46 9.23
CA MET A 602 29.89 -6.22 7.93
C MET A 602 28.94 -7.36 7.58
N SER A 603 27.73 -7.01 7.16
CA SER A 603 26.68 -7.95 6.80
C SER A 603 26.13 -7.66 5.41
N PRO A 604 26.76 -8.18 4.33
CA PRO A 604 26.19 -8.10 2.99
C PRO A 604 24.95 -8.99 2.86
N SER A 605 23.99 -8.54 2.06
CA SER A 605 22.75 -9.26 1.79
C SER A 605 22.25 -9.08 0.36
N ILE A 606 21.55 -10.10 -0.13
CA ILE A 606 20.81 -10.11 -1.39
C ILE A 606 19.37 -10.46 -1.04
N ARG A 607 18.41 -9.67 -1.50
CA ARG A 607 16.97 -9.95 -1.38
C ARG A 607 16.37 -10.02 -2.77
N ILE A 608 15.55 -11.01 -3.04
CA ILE A 608 14.88 -11.22 -4.30
C ILE A 608 13.39 -11.43 -4.01
N ALA A 609 12.55 -10.76 -4.80
CA ALA A 609 11.13 -10.97 -4.87
C ALA A 609 10.76 -11.31 -6.30
N HIS A 610 9.98 -12.36 -6.49
CA HIS A 610 9.40 -12.71 -7.78
C HIS A 610 7.98 -13.20 -7.55
N ASP A 611 7.03 -12.47 -8.11
CA ASP A 611 5.64 -12.87 -8.27
C ASP A 611 5.60 -13.63 -9.60
N VAL A 612 5.42 -14.95 -9.54
CA VAL A 612 5.79 -15.82 -10.65
C VAL A 612 4.68 -15.91 -11.68
N GLU A 613 3.46 -16.18 -11.23
CA GLU A 613 2.31 -16.44 -12.09
C GLU A 613 1.03 -16.06 -11.34
N GLY A 614 0.10 -15.47 -12.08
CA GLY A 614 -1.20 -15.04 -11.60
C GLY A 614 -1.18 -13.71 -10.85
N ASN A 615 -2.27 -12.97 -10.99
CA ASN A 615 -2.53 -11.71 -10.31
C ASN A 615 -3.52 -11.92 -9.16
N SER A 616 -3.17 -11.42 -7.97
CA SER A 616 -4.03 -11.45 -6.78
C SER A 616 -5.11 -10.36 -6.84
N PRO A 617 -6.17 -10.41 -6.00
CA PRO A 617 -7.07 -9.27 -5.82
C PRO A 617 -6.30 -8.01 -5.41
N ILE A 618 -6.87 -6.82 -5.62
CA ILE A 618 -6.28 -5.58 -5.13
C ILE A 618 -6.01 -5.68 -3.62
N GLY A 619 -4.79 -5.32 -3.19
CA GLY A 619 -4.31 -5.50 -1.81
C GLY A 619 -3.79 -6.92 -1.50
N GLY A 620 -3.77 -7.81 -2.50
CA GLY A 620 -3.13 -9.13 -2.45
C GLY A 620 -1.62 -9.09 -2.65
N ASN A 621 -1.01 -10.28 -2.74
CA ASN A 621 0.45 -10.42 -2.68
C ASN A 621 1.15 -10.35 -4.05
N PHE A 622 0.53 -10.87 -5.10
CA PHE A 622 1.22 -11.23 -6.34
C PHE A 622 0.66 -10.47 -7.53
N MET A 623 1.56 -9.94 -8.37
CA MET A 623 1.28 -9.42 -9.71
C MET A 623 2.17 -10.21 -10.67
N GLU A 624 1.60 -10.88 -11.66
CA GLU A 624 2.31 -11.81 -12.54
C GLU A 624 3.59 -11.20 -13.13
N ASP A 625 4.68 -11.96 -13.12
CA ASP A 625 6.01 -11.60 -13.60
C ASP A 625 6.70 -10.42 -12.85
N ARG A 626 6.06 -9.80 -11.85
CA ARG A 626 6.68 -8.68 -11.10
C ARG A 626 7.89 -9.14 -10.30
N LYS A 627 9.01 -8.46 -10.50
CA LYS A 627 10.29 -8.78 -9.84
C LYS A 627 10.89 -7.56 -9.16
N ALA A 628 11.60 -7.84 -8.06
CA ALA A 628 12.48 -6.90 -7.42
C ALA A 628 13.74 -7.59 -6.88
N ALA A 629 14.86 -6.89 -6.88
CA ALA A 629 16.08 -7.33 -6.23
C ALA A 629 16.72 -6.18 -5.47
N THR A 630 17.22 -6.49 -4.27
CA THR A 630 17.97 -5.54 -3.45
C THR A 630 19.32 -6.12 -3.08
N LEU A 631 20.38 -5.37 -3.36
CA LEU A 631 21.71 -5.60 -2.81
C LEU A 631 21.90 -4.66 -1.64
N GLY A 632 22.29 -5.19 -0.49
CA GLY A 632 22.50 -4.40 0.72
C GLY A 632 23.80 -4.75 1.43
N VAL A 633 24.37 -3.79 2.15
CA VAL A 633 25.47 -4.03 3.07
C VAL A 633 25.27 -3.17 4.32
N ASN A 634 25.34 -3.82 5.47
CA ASN A 634 25.24 -3.14 6.76
C ASN A 634 26.60 -3.22 7.45
N PHE A 635 27.05 -2.12 8.02
CA PHE A 635 28.23 -2.03 8.87
C PHE A 635 27.78 -1.71 10.28
N VAL A 636 28.17 -2.53 11.25
CA VAL A 636 27.83 -2.33 12.66
C VAL A 636 29.10 -2.13 13.46
N TYR A 637 29.18 -1.04 14.21
CA TYR A 637 30.27 -0.72 15.12
C TYR A 637 29.76 -0.67 16.56
N LEU A 638 30.45 -1.36 17.47
CA LEU A 638 30.13 -1.42 18.91
C LEU A 638 28.68 -1.82 19.24
N ASN A 639 27.98 -2.49 18.32
CA ASN A 639 26.57 -2.88 18.42
C ASN A 639 25.58 -1.71 18.64
N ASN A 640 26.00 -0.47 18.43
CA ASN A 640 25.17 0.71 18.68
C ASN A 640 25.11 1.67 17.49
N LEU A 641 26.14 1.68 16.64
CA LEU A 641 26.19 2.47 15.42
C LEU A 641 26.09 1.54 14.21
N GLU A 642 25.06 1.75 13.39
CA GLU A 642 24.84 1.03 12.15
C GLU A 642 24.89 1.99 10.96
N VAL A 643 25.60 1.61 9.90
CA VAL A 643 25.56 2.27 8.60
C VAL A 643 25.10 1.24 7.58
N ALA A 644 23.91 1.44 7.00
CA ALA A 644 23.33 0.56 6.01
C ALA A 644 23.28 1.25 4.64
N MET A 645 23.67 0.52 3.59
CA MET A 645 23.58 0.96 2.20
C MET A 645 22.86 -0.11 1.39
N SER A 646 21.99 0.30 0.48
CA SER A 646 21.31 -0.63 -0.43
C SER A 646 21.06 -0.04 -1.80
N GLY A 647 20.93 -0.91 -2.81
CA GLY A 647 20.40 -0.58 -4.12
C GLY A 647 19.29 -1.56 -4.47
N THR A 648 18.13 -1.05 -4.88
CA THR A 648 16.96 -1.84 -5.25
C THR A 648 16.60 -1.58 -6.70
N THR A 649 16.33 -2.66 -7.43
CA THR A 649 15.80 -2.62 -8.79
C THR A 649 14.48 -3.35 -8.92
N PHE A 650 13.59 -2.82 -9.75
CA PHE A 650 12.26 -3.35 -10.06
C PHE A 650 12.14 -3.60 -11.57
N TRP A 651 11.52 -4.70 -11.98
CA TRP A 651 11.28 -5.01 -13.38
C TRP A 651 10.19 -6.09 -13.55
N GLY A 652 9.81 -6.40 -14.78
CA GLY A 652 8.74 -7.35 -15.10
C GLY A 652 7.33 -6.78 -14.88
N ALA A 653 6.30 -7.55 -15.23
CA ALA A 653 4.88 -7.16 -15.22
C ALA A 653 4.53 -5.90 -16.03
N ASP A 654 5.36 -5.60 -17.03
CA ASP A 654 5.20 -4.54 -18.04
C ASP A 654 4.53 -3.25 -17.52
N TYR A 655 3.44 -2.83 -18.16
CA TYR A 655 2.77 -1.57 -17.88
C TYR A 655 2.07 -1.52 -16.51
N SER A 656 1.69 -2.67 -15.97
CA SER A 656 1.04 -2.79 -14.66
C SER A 656 2.01 -2.54 -13.51
N ASN A 657 3.30 -2.78 -13.72
CA ASN A 657 4.33 -2.49 -12.72
C ASN A 657 4.66 -0.99 -12.64
N LYS A 658 3.86 -0.26 -11.86
CA LYS A 658 4.09 1.17 -11.61
C LYS A 658 5.39 1.49 -10.84
N LEU A 659 6.10 0.46 -10.34
CA LEU A 659 7.39 0.60 -9.69
C LEU A 659 8.58 0.31 -10.62
N ALA A 660 8.36 -0.12 -11.86
CA ALA A 660 9.43 -0.57 -12.76
C ALA A 660 10.51 0.49 -13.05
N ASP A 661 10.17 1.78 -12.95
CA ASP A 661 11.10 2.91 -13.14
C ASP A 661 11.56 3.55 -11.81
N ARG A 662 11.33 2.87 -10.68
CA ARG A 662 11.66 3.32 -9.32
C ARG A 662 12.94 2.70 -8.78
N ASN A 663 13.88 2.33 -9.66
CA ASN A 663 15.20 1.89 -9.23
C ASN A 663 15.82 2.96 -8.34
N ASN A 664 16.29 2.53 -7.17
CA ASN A 664 16.75 3.43 -6.13
C ASN A 664 17.98 2.91 -5.39
N ALA A 665 18.67 3.83 -4.75
CA ALA A 665 19.74 3.57 -3.81
C ALA A 665 19.44 4.28 -2.49
N SER A 666 19.76 3.64 -1.37
CA SER A 666 19.58 4.22 -0.05
C SER A 666 20.85 4.12 0.79
N VAL A 667 21.00 5.08 1.69
CA VAL A 667 22.00 5.06 2.76
C VAL A 667 21.32 5.52 4.04
N SER A 668 21.57 4.82 5.15
CA SER A 668 21.08 5.23 6.46
C SER A 668 22.12 4.99 7.53
N VAL A 669 22.08 5.84 8.55
CA VAL A 669 22.87 5.72 9.77
C VAL A 669 21.91 5.65 10.94
N LYS A 670 22.12 4.68 11.83
CA LYS A 670 21.35 4.52 13.07
C LYS A 670 22.31 4.52 14.24
N TYR A 671 21.94 5.20 15.31
CA TYR A 671 22.66 5.22 16.57
C TYR A 671 21.67 4.94 17.70
N SER A 672 21.88 3.84 18.43
CA SER A 672 21.05 3.44 19.57
C SER A 672 21.81 3.61 20.87
N PHE A 673 21.17 4.18 21.88
CA PHE A 673 21.79 4.41 23.19
C PHE A 673 20.83 4.32 24.36
#